data_AF-A0A8T6NQS1-F1
#
_entry.id   AF-A0A8T6NQS1-F1
#
_cell.length_a   1.000
_cell.length_b   1.000
_cell.length_c   1.000
_cell.angle_alpha   90.00
_cell.angle_beta   90.00
_cell.angle_gamma   90.00
#
_symmetry.space_group_name_H-M   'P 1'
#
loop_
_entity.id
_entity.type
_entity.pdbx_description
1 polymer ?
#
loop_
_entity_poly.entity_id
_entity_poly.type
_entity_poly.pdbx_seq_one_letter_code
_entity_poly.pdbx_strand_id
1 'polypeptide(L)'
;MTLRPIPIAAVVLFIVLGVVFSIANPIHEATDEIRHYRYVRYLADFGRLPVQSGEQGNAQAHHPPLYYATAALASFWINVTDPLYTPEPNPHWGFRNWEIGTDNKNLYIHGPDEAWPFRDAALASRAARWVTVLWGAGAVLFTYLISREVFPNEPAIHLTATGLIALNPMFLYLGGAVNNDVPAALAAAAITYLCVVTVRDGLTRRRAVLFGVLYGLAMLVKFNLLAMAAPIALAMLIAPHTEGRRFRQIAETAAIAAAAALAICGWWYVRNTILYGEPTGFLRLTEIWGFREPTEGVSLTIPELSYAWTSLWGRFGYGQIPLPTPIYTILAVVCGVGGLGIMVWAVHTRREDSVRTRMILVLAASALVNFAVLYAYITVSPAGAMGRFFFPGLPAFVILVAAGIVKWLPDPAKLPAAGTITAVMAAIVWIALTGYLIPAYRVPPAVDPPTAVDPVPVSDVARILDYEVNGTDFTPGAQIDVTVTWEVLQPTDVPYAVFVHLITPEGLLVAQRNTYAGLGTYPTHIWRPGHVFTETYRVFLPETAYTPADLDVRIGLFNPTAGRLPVDGRDTLTIDTISLAADPADSYPNEVFINYDNHFALVGYEINTLVIWQGQKLTVTLYWQALDVPQDIPYKVFLHLKEPDGWQTFGGADGNPVYADGSTLDWVPGEIYVDERTFRLAQDIEPGIYELELGWYNEADGSRLNIIAEEGHIIDNWLMLHTILVQDNPQLR
;
A
#
# COMPACT_ATOMS: atom_id res chain seq x y z
N MET A 1 -26.54 -3.10 38.42
CA MET A 1 -26.88 -2.32 37.20
C MET A 1 -26.61 -3.20 35.98
N THR A 2 -27.63 -3.45 35.16
CA THR A 2 -27.63 -4.44 34.08
C THR A 2 -26.73 -4.02 32.91
N LEU A 3 -25.49 -4.51 32.87
CA LEU A 3 -24.48 -4.35 31.80
C LEU A 3 -24.87 -4.99 30.43
N ARG A 4 -26.16 -5.21 30.18
CA ARG A 4 -26.69 -5.83 28.96
C ARG A 4 -26.60 -4.97 27.66
N PRO A 5 -26.48 -3.63 27.65
CA PRO A 5 -26.47 -2.90 26.38
C PRO A 5 -25.10 -2.84 25.67
N ILE A 6 -23.97 -3.10 26.37
CA ILE A 6 -22.62 -2.89 25.80
C ILE A 6 -22.34 -3.70 24.52
N PRO A 7 -22.52 -5.05 24.50
CA PRO A 7 -22.20 -5.82 23.29
C PRO A 7 -23.12 -5.47 22.12
N ILE A 8 -24.39 -5.18 22.40
CA ILE A 8 -25.37 -4.80 21.36
C ILE A 8 -24.97 -3.44 20.79
N ALA A 9 -24.66 -2.45 21.62
CA ALA A 9 -24.24 -1.13 21.18
C ALA A 9 -22.96 -1.19 20.35
N ALA A 10 -21.95 -1.96 20.76
CA ALA A 10 -20.70 -2.11 20.02
C ALA A 10 -20.89 -2.81 18.66
N VAL A 11 -21.71 -3.87 18.62
CA VAL A 11 -22.04 -4.58 17.37
C VAL A 11 -22.84 -3.68 16.42
N VAL A 12 -23.85 -2.98 16.92
CA VAL A 12 -24.64 -2.03 16.11
C VAL A 12 -23.76 -0.90 15.60
N LEU A 13 -22.91 -0.33 16.46
CA LEU A 13 -21.96 0.71 16.07
C LEU A 13 -21.00 0.22 14.99
N PHE A 14 -20.44 -0.99 15.13
CA PHE A 14 -19.60 -1.61 14.12
C PHE A 14 -20.34 -1.80 12.79
N ILE A 15 -21.59 -2.27 12.82
CA ILE A 15 -22.38 -2.46 11.59
C ILE A 15 -22.63 -1.10 10.91
N VAL A 16 -23.04 -0.08 11.66
CA VAL A 16 -23.28 1.26 11.12
C VAL A 16 -22.00 1.83 10.50
N LEU A 17 -20.89 1.81 11.23
CA LEU A 17 -19.61 2.29 10.73
C LEU A 17 -19.10 1.45 9.56
N GLY A 18 -19.26 0.12 9.61
CA GLY A 18 -18.89 -0.78 8.52
C GLY A 18 -19.66 -0.48 7.24
N VAL A 19 -20.95 -0.16 7.32
CA VAL A 19 -21.75 0.32 6.19
C VAL A 19 -21.27 1.69 5.72
N VAL A 20 -20.95 2.61 6.63
CA VAL A 20 -20.40 3.94 6.27
C VAL A 20 -19.07 3.80 5.50
N PHE A 21 -18.12 3.00 6.01
CA PHE A 21 -16.87 2.69 5.30
C PHE A 21 -17.14 1.98 3.98
N SER A 22 -18.11 1.07 3.98
CA SER A 22 -18.52 0.35 2.78
C SER A 22 -19.05 1.27 1.71
N ILE A 23 -19.66 2.42 2.05
CA ILE A 23 -20.16 3.43 1.10
C ILE A 23 -19.05 4.43 0.73
N ALA A 24 -18.30 4.90 1.73
CA ALA A 24 -17.26 5.92 1.58
C ALA A 24 -16.08 5.44 0.73
N ASN A 25 -15.72 4.16 0.83
CA ASN A 25 -14.71 3.55 -0.04
C ASN A 25 -15.35 3.22 -1.40
N PRO A 26 -14.85 3.74 -2.53
CA PRO A 26 -15.29 3.30 -3.85
C PRO A 26 -15.13 1.78 -4.02
N ILE A 27 -15.90 1.17 -4.94
CA ILE A 27 -15.81 -0.28 -5.12
C ILE A 27 -14.42 -0.65 -5.68
N HIS A 28 -13.84 -1.74 -5.17
CA HIS A 28 -12.60 -2.34 -5.65
C HIS A 28 -11.28 -1.62 -5.30
N GLU A 29 -11.33 -0.47 -4.62
CA GLU A 29 -10.15 0.23 -4.10
C GLU A 29 -9.48 -0.48 -2.92
N ALA A 30 -10.22 -1.31 -2.18
CA ALA A 30 -9.62 -2.11 -1.11
C ALA A 30 -8.69 -3.18 -1.66
N THR A 31 -7.60 -3.45 -0.92
CA THR A 31 -6.55 -4.37 -1.35
C THR A 31 -7.13 -5.75 -1.75
N ASP A 32 -6.89 -6.15 -3.00
CA ASP A 32 -7.33 -7.39 -3.64
C ASP A 32 -8.83 -7.56 -3.83
N GLU A 33 -9.63 -6.53 -3.53
CA GLU A 33 -11.08 -6.65 -3.50
C GLU A 33 -11.68 -7.06 -4.85
N ILE A 34 -11.17 -6.54 -5.97
CA ILE A 34 -11.64 -6.94 -7.30
C ILE A 34 -11.50 -8.45 -7.54
N ARG A 35 -10.40 -9.05 -7.06
CA ARG A 35 -10.13 -10.48 -7.22
C ARG A 35 -11.10 -11.31 -6.36
N HIS A 36 -11.38 -10.85 -5.14
CA HIS A 36 -12.37 -11.48 -4.27
C HIS A 36 -13.80 -11.33 -4.82
N TYR A 37 -14.16 -10.16 -5.35
CA TYR A 37 -15.45 -9.91 -5.98
C TYR A 37 -15.67 -10.82 -7.19
N ARG A 38 -14.66 -10.97 -8.06
CA ARG A 38 -14.71 -11.90 -9.20
C ARG A 38 -14.95 -13.34 -8.77
N TYR A 39 -14.36 -13.80 -7.67
CA TYR A 39 -14.69 -15.10 -7.08
C TYR A 39 -16.18 -15.17 -6.73
N VAL A 40 -16.70 -14.19 -5.97
CA VAL A 40 -18.12 -14.12 -5.59
C VAL A 40 -19.04 -14.20 -6.81
N ARG A 41 -18.75 -13.39 -7.85
CA ARG A 41 -19.54 -13.41 -9.09
C ARG A 41 -19.44 -14.73 -9.83
N TYR A 42 -18.25 -15.31 -9.94
CA TYR A 42 -18.08 -16.61 -10.57
C TYR A 42 -18.94 -17.70 -9.91
N LEU A 43 -19.02 -17.71 -8.59
CA LEU A 43 -19.92 -18.61 -7.84
C LEU A 43 -21.39 -18.31 -8.11
N ALA A 44 -21.79 -17.03 -8.05
CA ALA A 44 -23.16 -16.60 -8.23
C ALA A 44 -23.70 -16.91 -9.65
N ASP A 45 -22.87 -16.69 -10.67
CA ASP A 45 -23.26 -16.77 -12.08
C ASP A 45 -23.11 -18.19 -12.65
N PHE A 46 -22.08 -18.94 -12.24
CA PHE A 46 -21.80 -20.26 -12.79
C PHE A 46 -22.10 -21.43 -11.85
N GLY A 47 -22.38 -21.18 -10.57
CA GLY A 47 -22.69 -22.23 -9.59
C GLY A 47 -21.54 -23.23 -9.34
N ARG A 48 -20.30 -22.87 -9.67
CA ARG A 48 -19.11 -23.73 -9.56
C ARG A 48 -17.89 -22.96 -9.07
N LEU A 49 -16.95 -23.65 -8.45
CA LEU A 49 -15.72 -23.03 -7.93
C LEU A 49 -14.78 -22.62 -9.07
N PRO A 50 -14.19 -21.41 -9.04
CA PRO A 50 -13.17 -21.00 -10.00
C PRO A 50 -11.90 -21.84 -9.83
N VAL A 51 -11.05 -21.79 -10.85
CA VAL A 51 -9.72 -22.44 -10.87
C VAL A 51 -8.68 -21.34 -10.90
N GLN A 52 -7.64 -21.47 -10.07
CA GLN A 52 -6.51 -20.56 -10.04
C GLN A 52 -5.75 -20.62 -11.36
N SER A 53 -5.63 -19.48 -12.03
CA SER A 53 -4.84 -19.32 -13.26
C SER A 53 -4.15 -17.95 -13.27
N GLY A 54 -3.17 -17.79 -14.16
CA GLY A 54 -2.53 -16.50 -14.44
C GLY A 54 -3.39 -15.56 -15.31
N GLU A 55 -4.57 -16.00 -15.75
CA GLU A 55 -5.50 -15.16 -16.50
C GLU A 55 -6.14 -14.09 -15.60
N GLN A 56 -6.46 -12.94 -16.20
CA GLN A 56 -7.08 -11.83 -15.47
C GLN A 56 -8.34 -12.29 -14.73
N GLY A 57 -8.36 -12.08 -13.41
CA GLY A 57 -9.50 -12.39 -12.54
C GLY A 57 -9.42 -13.68 -11.73
N ASN A 58 -8.48 -14.60 -12.04
CA ASN A 58 -8.38 -15.90 -11.36
C ASN A 58 -7.19 -16.02 -10.39
N ALA A 59 -6.40 -14.95 -10.22
CA ALA A 59 -5.18 -14.95 -9.41
C ALA A 59 -5.40 -15.15 -7.88
N GLN A 60 -6.64 -15.22 -7.39
CA GLN A 60 -6.99 -15.51 -5.98
C GLN A 60 -8.04 -16.64 -5.84
N ALA A 61 -8.30 -17.39 -6.91
CA ALA A 61 -9.28 -18.48 -6.92
C ALA A 61 -8.84 -19.71 -6.09
N HIS A 62 -7.56 -19.78 -5.69
CA HIS A 62 -7.06 -20.79 -4.76
C HIS A 62 -7.59 -20.64 -3.33
N HIS A 63 -8.25 -19.53 -2.99
CA HIS A 63 -8.77 -19.34 -1.64
C HIS A 63 -9.94 -20.29 -1.31
N PRO A 64 -10.08 -20.70 -0.03
CA PRO A 64 -11.19 -21.53 0.42
C PRO A 64 -12.57 -20.84 0.25
N PRO A 65 -13.65 -21.60 -0.01
CA PRO A 65 -14.86 -21.05 -0.63
C PRO A 65 -15.93 -20.51 0.32
N LEU A 66 -15.86 -20.74 1.63
CA LEU A 66 -17.00 -20.53 2.54
C LEU A 66 -17.48 -19.08 2.55
N TYR A 67 -16.56 -18.13 2.69
CA TYR A 67 -16.90 -16.71 2.68
C TYR A 67 -17.53 -16.31 1.34
N TYR A 68 -16.89 -16.66 0.22
CA TYR A 68 -17.37 -16.31 -1.11
C TYR A 68 -18.74 -16.90 -1.41
N ALA A 69 -19.02 -18.11 -0.95
CA ALA A 69 -20.33 -18.73 -1.06
C ALA A 69 -21.41 -17.94 -0.30
N THR A 70 -21.11 -17.43 0.90
CA THR A 70 -22.06 -16.58 1.64
C THR A 70 -22.32 -15.24 0.95
N ALA A 71 -21.29 -14.62 0.37
CA ALA A 71 -21.43 -13.39 -0.39
C ALA A 71 -22.17 -13.60 -1.73
N ALA A 72 -21.95 -14.75 -2.39
CA ALA A 72 -22.65 -15.13 -3.61
C ALA A 72 -24.14 -15.35 -3.34
N LEU A 73 -24.49 -16.05 -2.25
CA LEU A 73 -25.88 -16.23 -1.81
C LEU A 73 -26.59 -14.91 -1.48
N ALA A 74 -25.87 -13.86 -1.10
CA ALA A 74 -26.46 -12.55 -0.85
C ALA A 74 -26.67 -11.73 -2.13
N SER A 75 -25.97 -12.06 -3.23
CA SER A 75 -25.91 -11.24 -4.45
C SER A 75 -26.34 -11.96 -5.74
N PHE A 76 -26.65 -13.26 -5.70
CA PHE A 76 -26.98 -14.07 -6.90
C PHE A 76 -28.21 -13.59 -7.67
N TRP A 77 -29.13 -12.90 -7.00
CA TRP A 77 -30.36 -12.38 -7.60
C TRP A 77 -30.12 -11.09 -8.40
N ILE A 78 -28.90 -10.54 -8.37
CA ILE A 78 -28.51 -9.33 -9.10
C ILE A 78 -27.85 -9.76 -10.41
N ASN A 79 -28.53 -9.47 -11.52
CA ASN A 79 -28.02 -9.68 -12.87
C ASN A 79 -27.04 -8.57 -13.21
N VAL A 80 -25.75 -8.90 -13.24
CA VAL A 80 -24.67 -7.97 -13.57
C VAL A 80 -24.38 -8.04 -15.06
N THR A 81 -24.20 -6.90 -15.72
CA THR A 81 -23.96 -6.83 -17.17
C THR A 81 -22.62 -7.47 -17.55
N ASP A 82 -21.58 -7.21 -16.74
CA ASP A 82 -20.27 -7.85 -16.84
C ASP A 82 -19.97 -8.64 -15.54
N PRO A 83 -20.11 -9.98 -15.54
CA PRO A 83 -19.81 -10.83 -14.39
C PRO A 83 -18.39 -10.68 -13.84
N LEU A 84 -17.41 -10.34 -14.67
CA LEU A 84 -16.03 -10.18 -14.23
C LEU A 84 -15.76 -8.75 -13.74
N TYR A 85 -16.55 -7.77 -14.17
CA TYR A 85 -16.39 -6.34 -13.92
C TYR A 85 -14.96 -5.85 -14.11
N THR A 86 -14.73 -5.05 -15.14
CA THR A 86 -13.40 -4.47 -15.40
C THR A 86 -13.46 -2.96 -15.22
N PRO A 87 -13.11 -2.44 -14.02
CA PRO A 87 -13.04 -0.99 -13.81
C PRO A 87 -11.92 -0.39 -14.65
N GLU A 88 -12.12 0.86 -15.10
CA GLU A 88 -11.10 1.61 -15.83
C GLU A 88 -9.93 1.95 -14.88
N PRO A 89 -8.69 1.54 -15.18
CA PRO A 89 -7.54 1.87 -14.35
C PRO A 89 -7.14 3.35 -14.49
N ASN A 90 -6.66 3.95 -13.42
CA ASN A 90 -6.01 5.26 -13.46
C ASN A 90 -4.53 5.08 -13.85
N PRO A 91 -4.10 5.51 -15.06
CA PRO A 91 -2.70 5.37 -15.48
C PRO A 91 -1.73 6.26 -14.68
N HIS A 92 -2.25 7.22 -13.90
CA HIS A 92 -1.47 8.12 -13.06
C HIS A 92 -1.46 7.71 -11.59
N TRP A 93 -2.06 6.56 -11.23
CA TRP A 93 -2.04 6.04 -9.87
C TRP A 93 -0.62 5.84 -9.35
N GLY A 94 -0.43 6.03 -8.05
CA GLY A 94 0.83 5.70 -7.38
C GLY A 94 1.78 6.88 -7.22
N PHE A 95 1.44 8.07 -7.74
CA PHE A 95 2.22 9.29 -7.54
C PHE A 95 2.41 9.57 -6.05
N ARG A 96 3.65 9.43 -5.57
CA ARG A 96 4.06 9.61 -4.17
C ARG A 96 3.08 8.96 -3.19
N ASN A 97 2.71 7.71 -3.46
CA ASN A 97 1.67 7.00 -2.72
C ASN A 97 1.98 6.81 -1.22
N TRP A 98 3.25 6.91 -0.81
CA TRP A 98 3.68 6.86 0.58
C TRP A 98 3.35 8.14 1.37
N GLU A 99 3.06 9.26 0.71
CA GLU A 99 2.76 10.53 1.36
C GLU A 99 1.29 10.62 1.81
N ILE A 100 1.08 11.39 2.87
CA ILE A 100 -0.25 11.77 3.32
C ILE A 100 -0.82 12.83 2.37
N GLY A 101 -1.97 12.54 1.76
CA GLY A 101 -2.63 13.46 0.83
C GLY A 101 -3.71 12.76 0.00
N THR A 102 -4.24 13.48 -0.98
CA THR A 102 -5.32 13.02 -1.87
C THR A 102 -4.87 12.76 -3.31
N ASP A 103 -3.60 13.03 -3.61
CA ASP A 103 -3.06 13.02 -4.96
C ASP A 103 -2.85 11.60 -5.50
N ASN A 104 -3.53 11.28 -6.61
CA ASN A 104 -3.54 10.00 -7.32
C ASN A 104 -3.64 8.78 -6.40
N LYS A 105 -4.53 8.88 -5.41
CA LYS A 105 -4.80 7.80 -4.46
C LYS A 105 -5.74 6.74 -5.04
N ASN A 106 -6.51 7.06 -6.08
CA ASN A 106 -7.41 6.12 -6.75
C ASN A 106 -6.69 5.27 -7.78
N LEU A 107 -6.83 3.95 -7.64
CA LEU A 107 -6.35 2.95 -8.58
C LEU A 107 -7.27 2.86 -9.81
N TYR A 108 -8.57 3.11 -9.61
CA TYR A 108 -9.56 3.08 -10.67
C TYR A 108 -10.27 4.43 -10.83
N ILE A 109 -10.87 4.62 -12.00
CA ILE A 109 -11.75 5.74 -12.27
C ILE A 109 -13.16 5.37 -11.79
N HIS A 110 -13.76 6.26 -10.99
CA HIS A 110 -15.07 6.04 -10.39
C HIS A 110 -16.09 7.04 -10.94
N GLY A 111 -17.23 6.51 -11.42
CA GLY A 111 -18.26 7.27 -12.09
C GLY A 111 -19.59 7.36 -11.34
N PRO A 112 -20.59 8.04 -11.94
CA PRO A 112 -21.95 8.13 -11.40
C PRO A 112 -22.68 6.78 -11.29
N ASP A 113 -22.21 5.74 -11.97
CA ASP A 113 -22.73 4.37 -11.92
C ASP A 113 -22.56 3.72 -10.53
N GLU A 114 -21.60 4.18 -9.74
CA GLU A 114 -21.42 3.76 -8.35
C GLU A 114 -22.31 4.53 -7.35
N ALA A 115 -23.02 5.57 -7.81
CA ALA A 115 -23.83 6.43 -6.94
C ALA A 115 -25.17 5.79 -6.55
N TRP A 116 -25.80 6.33 -5.50
CA TRP A 116 -27.13 5.90 -5.09
C TRP A 116 -28.22 6.41 -6.06
N PRO A 117 -29.25 5.61 -6.39
CA PRO A 117 -29.50 4.22 -5.97
C PRO A 117 -28.61 3.22 -6.73
N PHE A 118 -27.90 2.37 -5.98
CA PHE A 118 -26.94 1.41 -6.54
C PHE A 118 -27.63 0.43 -7.50
N ARG A 119 -26.94 0.11 -8.60
CA ARG A 119 -27.40 -0.84 -9.65
C ARG A 119 -26.25 -1.73 -10.08
N ASP A 120 -26.57 -2.78 -10.84
CA ASP A 120 -25.59 -3.62 -11.56
C ASP A 120 -24.43 -4.10 -10.64
N ALA A 121 -23.18 -4.03 -11.11
CA ALA A 121 -21.97 -4.41 -10.37
C ALA A 121 -21.81 -3.66 -9.04
N ALA A 122 -22.18 -2.37 -8.98
CA ALA A 122 -22.10 -1.59 -7.74
C ALA A 122 -23.04 -2.17 -6.67
N LEU A 123 -24.29 -2.51 -7.03
CA LEU A 123 -25.23 -3.14 -6.09
C LEU A 123 -24.72 -4.52 -5.64
N ALA A 124 -24.23 -5.34 -6.56
CA ALA A 124 -23.70 -6.66 -6.25
C ALA A 124 -22.48 -6.59 -5.31
N SER A 125 -21.56 -5.66 -5.57
CA SER A 125 -20.37 -5.43 -4.75
C SER A 125 -20.75 -4.95 -3.35
N ARG A 126 -21.66 -3.97 -3.21
CA ARG A 126 -22.12 -3.48 -1.90
C ARG A 126 -22.86 -4.56 -1.11
N ALA A 127 -23.69 -5.39 -1.75
CA ALA A 127 -24.34 -6.53 -1.10
C ALA A 127 -23.32 -7.54 -0.55
N ALA A 128 -22.28 -7.87 -1.32
CA ALA A 128 -21.18 -8.73 -0.87
C ALA A 128 -20.38 -8.09 0.29
N ARG A 129 -20.10 -6.78 0.22
CA ARG A 129 -19.45 -6.03 1.31
C ARG A 129 -20.22 -6.11 2.62
N TRP A 130 -21.55 -5.98 2.58
CA TRP A 130 -22.38 -6.06 3.79
C TRP A 130 -22.39 -7.45 4.41
N VAL A 131 -22.16 -8.52 3.64
CA VAL A 131 -21.89 -9.84 4.22
C VAL A 131 -20.59 -9.80 5.04
N THR A 132 -19.52 -9.19 4.53
CA THR A 132 -18.27 -8.99 5.30
C THR A 132 -18.51 -8.20 6.59
N VAL A 133 -19.33 -7.15 6.56
CA VAL A 133 -19.72 -6.37 7.75
C VAL A 133 -20.36 -7.29 8.81
N LEU A 134 -21.23 -8.22 8.41
CA LEU A 134 -21.84 -9.17 9.34
C LEU A 134 -20.82 -10.16 9.93
N TRP A 135 -19.85 -10.62 9.14
CA TRP A 135 -18.73 -11.42 9.64
C TRP A 135 -17.90 -10.64 10.67
N GLY A 136 -17.57 -9.38 10.38
CA GLY A 136 -16.84 -8.50 11.30
C GLY A 136 -17.60 -8.24 12.60
N ALA A 137 -18.93 -8.03 12.52
CA ALA A 137 -19.80 -7.88 13.68
C ALA A 137 -19.78 -9.13 14.59
N GLY A 138 -19.69 -10.32 13.99
CA GLY A 138 -19.45 -11.56 14.70
C GLY A 138 -18.13 -11.55 15.46
N ALA A 139 -17.04 -11.09 14.84
CA ALA A 139 -15.72 -11.04 15.48
C ALA A 139 -15.71 -10.08 16.69
N VAL A 140 -16.39 -8.93 16.57
CA VAL A 140 -16.62 -7.98 17.68
C VAL A 140 -17.40 -8.66 18.81
N LEU A 141 -18.48 -9.36 18.50
CA LEU A 141 -19.28 -10.09 19.49
C LEU A 141 -18.45 -11.16 20.22
N PHE A 142 -17.71 -11.98 19.49
CA PHE A 142 -16.85 -13.00 20.10
C PHE A 142 -15.73 -12.39 20.94
N THR A 143 -15.17 -11.24 20.54
CA THR A 143 -14.18 -10.52 21.36
C THR A 143 -14.77 -10.11 22.71
N TYR A 144 -15.99 -9.57 22.73
CA TYR A 144 -16.72 -9.28 23.97
C TYR A 144 -16.95 -10.57 24.77
N LEU A 145 -17.46 -11.64 24.15
CA LEU A 145 -17.74 -12.90 24.82
C LEU A 145 -16.48 -13.50 25.46
N ILE A 146 -15.37 -13.57 24.73
CA ILE A 146 -14.08 -14.04 25.25
C ILE A 146 -13.66 -13.18 26.44
N SER A 147 -13.71 -11.85 26.32
CA SER A 147 -13.30 -10.96 27.41
C SER A 147 -14.13 -11.19 28.69
N ARG A 148 -15.44 -11.45 28.55
CA ARG A 148 -16.36 -11.78 29.65
C ARG A 148 -16.12 -13.14 30.25
N GLU A 149 -15.74 -14.13 29.44
CA GLU A 149 -15.39 -15.46 29.94
C GLU A 149 -14.09 -15.43 30.75
N VAL A 150 -13.09 -14.66 30.32
CA VAL A 150 -11.80 -14.55 31.01
C VAL A 150 -11.86 -13.60 32.22
N PHE A 151 -12.62 -12.49 32.12
CA PHE A 151 -12.67 -11.42 33.13
C PHE A 151 -14.10 -11.04 33.55
N PRO A 152 -14.92 -11.96 34.08
CA PRO A 152 -16.38 -11.79 34.23
C PRO A 152 -16.84 -10.54 34.99
N ASN A 153 -16.03 -10.04 35.93
CA ASN A 153 -16.37 -8.90 36.79
C ASN A 153 -15.64 -7.59 36.41
N GLU A 154 -15.03 -7.51 35.22
CA GLU A 154 -14.22 -6.36 34.79
C GLU A 154 -14.84 -5.65 33.57
N PRO A 155 -15.92 -4.86 33.75
CA PRO A 155 -16.61 -4.19 32.65
C PRO A 155 -15.71 -3.24 31.85
N ALA A 156 -14.69 -2.67 32.49
CA ALA A 156 -13.69 -1.83 31.83
C ALA A 156 -12.86 -2.62 30.81
N ILE A 157 -12.47 -3.87 31.11
CA ILE A 157 -11.75 -4.72 30.14
C ILE A 157 -12.67 -5.04 28.95
N HIS A 158 -13.94 -5.37 29.22
CA HIS A 158 -14.90 -5.67 28.15
C HIS A 158 -15.09 -4.48 27.21
N LEU A 159 -15.26 -3.28 27.78
CA LEU A 159 -15.43 -2.05 27.01
C LEU A 159 -14.18 -1.73 26.17
N THR A 160 -12.99 -1.74 26.79
CA THR A 160 -11.74 -1.44 26.08
C THR A 160 -11.45 -2.46 24.98
N ALA A 161 -11.55 -3.77 25.25
CA ALA A 161 -11.26 -4.80 24.25
C ALA A 161 -12.22 -4.74 23.07
N THR A 162 -13.52 -4.57 23.34
CA THR A 162 -14.55 -4.47 22.30
C THR A 162 -14.41 -3.16 21.52
N GLY A 163 -14.10 -2.04 22.19
CA GLY A 163 -13.84 -0.76 21.56
C GLY A 163 -12.63 -0.79 20.63
N LEU A 164 -11.51 -1.39 21.07
CA LEU A 164 -10.29 -1.50 20.27
C LEU A 164 -10.49 -2.26 18.95
N ILE A 165 -11.34 -3.30 18.91
CA ILE A 165 -11.64 -4.02 17.66
C ILE A 165 -12.77 -3.34 16.85
N ALA A 166 -13.86 -2.92 17.50
CA ALA A 166 -15.02 -2.35 16.82
C ALA A 166 -14.71 -0.97 16.20
N LEU A 167 -13.71 -0.27 16.74
CA LEU A 167 -13.26 1.04 16.29
C LEU A 167 -11.83 0.98 15.75
N ASN A 168 -11.34 -0.18 15.31
CA ASN A 168 -10.10 -0.24 14.53
C ASN A 168 -10.40 0.24 13.08
N PRO A 169 -9.79 1.35 12.61
CA PRO A 169 -10.09 1.89 11.28
C PRO A 169 -9.82 0.90 10.14
N MET A 170 -8.73 0.14 10.18
CA MET A 170 -8.44 -0.87 9.16
C MET A 170 -9.45 -2.03 9.19
N PHE A 171 -9.85 -2.48 10.38
CA PHE A 171 -10.84 -3.55 10.53
C PHE A 171 -12.23 -3.11 10.03
N LEU A 172 -12.60 -1.84 10.23
CA LEU A 172 -13.81 -1.24 9.64
C LEU A 172 -13.70 -1.09 8.12
N TYR A 173 -12.57 -0.61 7.62
CA TYR A 173 -12.30 -0.44 6.18
C TYR A 173 -12.41 -1.76 5.42
N LEU A 174 -11.68 -2.79 5.85
CA LEU A 174 -11.79 -4.12 5.27
C LEU A 174 -13.12 -4.81 5.61
N GLY A 175 -13.74 -4.47 6.75
CA GLY A 175 -15.10 -4.91 7.06
C GLY A 175 -16.13 -4.41 6.05
N GLY A 176 -15.90 -3.23 5.48
CA GLY A 176 -16.69 -2.63 4.41
C GLY A 176 -16.28 -3.04 2.99
N ALA A 177 -15.38 -4.01 2.82
CA ALA A 177 -14.84 -4.49 1.54
C ALA A 177 -15.10 -6.00 1.32
N VAL A 178 -14.95 -6.49 0.09
CA VAL A 178 -15.01 -7.93 -0.23
C VAL A 178 -13.63 -8.58 0.01
N ASN A 179 -13.48 -9.38 1.07
CA ASN A 179 -12.24 -10.10 1.41
C ASN A 179 -12.48 -11.25 2.41
N ASN A 180 -11.49 -12.14 2.53
CA ASN A 180 -11.52 -13.25 3.48
C ASN A 180 -10.76 -13.01 4.81
N ASP A 181 -10.16 -11.83 5.03
CA ASP A 181 -9.42 -11.49 6.25
C ASP A 181 -10.35 -11.27 7.45
N VAL A 182 -11.41 -10.49 7.26
CA VAL A 182 -12.39 -10.22 8.32
C VAL A 182 -13.18 -11.48 8.72
N PRO A 183 -13.65 -12.32 7.77
CA PRO A 183 -14.18 -13.65 8.10
C PRO A 183 -13.19 -14.54 8.87
N ALA A 184 -11.89 -14.46 8.54
CA ALA A 184 -10.87 -15.22 9.25
C ALA A 184 -10.72 -14.77 10.72
N ALA A 185 -10.89 -13.47 10.99
CA ALA A 185 -10.96 -12.93 12.35
C ALA A 185 -12.10 -13.55 13.17
N LEU A 186 -13.31 -13.65 12.60
CA LEU A 186 -14.45 -14.30 13.27
C LEU A 186 -14.17 -15.79 13.51
N ALA A 187 -13.71 -16.51 12.49
CA ALA A 187 -13.45 -17.94 12.61
C ALA A 187 -12.44 -18.24 13.73
N ALA A 188 -11.35 -17.46 13.80
CA ALA A 188 -10.36 -17.55 14.86
C ALA A 188 -10.93 -17.16 16.23
N ALA A 189 -11.71 -16.08 16.33
CA ALA A 189 -12.36 -15.66 17.57
C ALA A 189 -13.32 -16.74 18.11
N ALA A 190 -14.11 -17.38 17.25
CA ALA A 190 -15.01 -18.45 17.63
C ALA A 190 -14.27 -19.69 18.15
N ILE A 191 -13.16 -20.07 17.50
CA ILE A 191 -12.27 -21.14 17.97
C ILE A 191 -11.66 -20.77 19.33
N THR A 192 -11.12 -19.56 19.47
CA THR A 192 -10.50 -19.07 20.72
C THR A 192 -11.51 -19.02 21.87
N TYR A 193 -12.75 -18.62 21.61
CA TYR A 193 -13.84 -18.72 22.58
C TYR A 193 -14.10 -20.16 23.03
N LEU A 194 -14.18 -21.11 22.10
CA LEU A 194 -14.35 -22.52 22.44
C LEU A 194 -13.15 -23.07 23.23
N CYS A 195 -11.92 -22.64 22.91
CA CYS A 195 -10.72 -22.95 23.68
C CYS A 195 -10.85 -22.46 25.13
N VAL A 196 -11.23 -21.19 25.33
CA VAL A 196 -11.43 -20.59 26.66
C VAL A 196 -12.50 -21.33 27.46
N VAL A 197 -13.67 -21.60 26.87
CA VAL A 197 -14.76 -22.36 27.52
C VAL A 197 -14.30 -23.78 27.87
N THR A 198 -13.51 -24.42 27.01
CA THR A 198 -12.97 -25.76 27.26
C THR A 198 -11.97 -25.78 28.41
N VAL A 199 -11.12 -24.76 28.53
CA VAL A 199 -10.21 -24.61 29.66
C VAL A 199 -10.97 -24.41 30.98
N ARG A 200 -12.13 -23.76 30.96
CA ARG A 200 -13.00 -23.63 32.13
C ARG A 200 -13.65 -24.96 32.54
N ASP A 201 -14.29 -25.60 31.56
CA ASP A 201 -15.32 -26.60 31.82
C ASP A 201 -14.89 -28.04 31.44
N GLY A 202 -13.66 -28.23 30.96
CA GLY A 202 -13.10 -29.54 30.58
C GLY A 202 -13.47 -30.03 29.17
N LEU A 203 -13.01 -31.23 28.83
CA LEU A 203 -13.26 -31.86 27.53
C LEU A 203 -14.57 -32.67 27.53
N THR A 204 -15.35 -32.54 26.44
CA THR A 204 -16.55 -33.37 26.19
C THR A 204 -16.62 -33.77 24.72
N ARG A 205 -17.29 -34.88 24.39
CA ARG A 205 -17.52 -35.28 22.99
C ARG A 205 -18.22 -34.20 22.16
N ARG A 206 -19.15 -33.47 22.78
CA ARG A 206 -19.83 -32.32 22.14
C ARG A 206 -18.83 -31.23 21.77
N ARG A 207 -17.93 -30.86 22.69
CA ARG A 207 -16.86 -29.88 22.40
C ARG A 207 -15.87 -30.40 21.36
N ALA A 208 -15.57 -31.70 21.35
CA ALA A 208 -14.72 -32.31 20.33
C ALA A 208 -15.32 -32.16 18.91
N VAL A 209 -16.62 -32.44 18.75
CA VAL A 209 -17.33 -32.21 17.48
C VAL A 209 -17.35 -30.72 17.13
N LEU A 210 -17.64 -29.83 18.10
CA LEU A 210 -17.63 -28.39 17.86
C LEU A 210 -16.25 -27.86 17.44
N PHE A 211 -15.16 -28.34 18.03
CA PHE A 211 -13.80 -28.02 17.59
C PHE A 211 -13.61 -28.42 16.14
N GLY A 212 -13.95 -29.65 15.78
CA GLY A 212 -13.80 -30.13 14.40
C GLY A 212 -14.64 -29.35 13.39
N VAL A 213 -15.89 -29.05 13.72
CA VAL A 213 -16.78 -28.26 12.85
C VAL A 213 -16.25 -26.83 12.69
N LEU A 214 -15.94 -26.13 13.78
CA LEU A 214 -15.43 -24.75 13.70
C LEU A 214 -14.08 -24.69 13.00
N TYR A 215 -13.18 -25.63 13.26
CA TYR A 215 -11.87 -25.69 12.62
C TYR A 215 -11.96 -26.03 11.13
N GLY A 216 -12.84 -26.97 10.75
CA GLY A 216 -13.13 -27.26 9.34
C GLY A 216 -13.74 -26.06 8.61
N LEU A 217 -14.68 -25.34 9.23
CA LEU A 217 -15.23 -24.11 8.65
C LEU A 217 -14.17 -23.01 8.54
N ALA A 218 -13.31 -22.84 9.54
CA ALA A 218 -12.20 -21.90 9.53
C ALA A 218 -11.23 -22.18 8.36
N MET A 219 -10.86 -23.45 8.16
CA MET A 219 -10.06 -23.89 7.02
C MET A 219 -10.76 -23.66 5.67
N LEU A 220 -12.10 -23.64 5.63
CA LEU A 220 -12.88 -23.23 4.46
C LEU A 220 -13.05 -21.71 4.30
N VAL A 221 -12.56 -20.89 5.23
CA VAL A 221 -12.46 -19.43 5.08
C VAL A 221 -11.08 -19.02 4.55
N LYS A 222 -10.02 -19.48 5.22
CA LYS A 222 -8.64 -19.13 4.86
C LYS A 222 -7.68 -20.21 5.37
N PHE A 223 -6.76 -20.65 4.51
CA PHE A 223 -5.89 -21.79 4.84
C PHE A 223 -4.89 -21.47 5.97
N ASN A 224 -4.53 -20.19 6.16
CA ASN A 224 -3.65 -19.76 7.26
C ASN A 224 -4.25 -20.06 8.66
N LEU A 225 -5.56 -20.27 8.75
CA LEU A 225 -6.23 -20.71 9.97
C LEU A 225 -5.88 -22.16 10.37
N LEU A 226 -5.13 -22.90 9.54
CA LEU A 226 -4.46 -24.14 9.97
C LEU A 226 -3.63 -23.92 11.25
N ALA A 227 -3.07 -22.70 11.42
CA ALA A 227 -2.33 -22.33 12.61
C ALA A 227 -3.17 -22.40 13.91
N MET A 228 -4.50 -22.31 13.82
CA MET A 228 -5.39 -22.44 14.97
C MET A 228 -5.39 -23.84 15.60
N ALA A 229 -4.78 -24.86 14.97
CA ALA A 229 -4.50 -26.14 15.61
C ALA A 229 -3.68 -25.98 16.89
N ALA A 230 -2.75 -25.03 16.95
CA ALA A 230 -1.89 -24.81 18.11
C ALA A 230 -2.66 -24.34 19.36
N PRO A 231 -3.47 -23.26 19.33
CA PRO A 231 -4.29 -22.88 20.48
C PRO A 231 -5.35 -23.94 20.84
N ILE A 232 -5.88 -24.69 19.86
CA ILE A 232 -6.78 -25.83 20.12
C ILE A 232 -6.06 -26.91 20.92
N ALA A 233 -4.88 -27.35 20.47
CA ALA A 233 -4.08 -28.37 21.14
C ALA A 233 -3.68 -27.92 22.55
N LEU A 234 -3.25 -26.66 22.71
CA LEU A 234 -2.94 -26.09 24.02
C LEU A 234 -4.16 -26.13 24.95
N ALA A 235 -5.33 -25.72 24.47
CA ALA A 235 -6.57 -25.77 25.26
C ALA A 235 -6.91 -27.21 25.68
N MET A 236 -6.75 -28.19 24.80
CA MET A 236 -6.96 -29.60 25.14
C MET A 236 -5.96 -30.10 26.19
N LEU A 237 -4.71 -29.63 26.17
CA LEU A 237 -3.66 -30.06 27.11
C LEU A 237 -3.83 -29.50 28.52
N ILE A 238 -4.35 -28.27 28.64
CA ILE A 238 -4.47 -27.55 29.91
C ILE A 238 -5.90 -27.56 30.47
N ALA A 239 -6.88 -28.09 29.74
CA ALA A 239 -8.23 -28.27 30.24
C ALA A 239 -8.30 -29.28 31.40
N PRO A 240 -9.31 -29.17 32.28
CA PRO A 240 -9.60 -30.21 33.27
C PRO A 240 -9.81 -31.58 32.62
N HIS A 241 -9.17 -32.61 33.20
CA HIS A 241 -9.27 -34.01 32.75
C HIS A 241 -9.79 -34.91 33.86
N THR A 242 -10.41 -36.02 33.48
CA THR A 242 -10.74 -37.09 34.42
C THR A 242 -9.45 -37.81 34.83
N GLU A 243 -9.30 -38.02 36.13
CA GLU A 243 -8.12 -38.68 36.72
C GLU A 243 -7.87 -40.05 36.06
N GLY A 244 -6.60 -40.32 35.73
CA GLY A 244 -6.19 -41.55 35.02
C GLY A 244 -6.61 -41.66 33.54
N ARG A 245 -7.36 -40.70 32.97
CA ARG A 245 -7.85 -40.74 31.58
C ARG A 245 -7.36 -39.62 30.67
N ARG A 246 -6.45 -38.75 31.14
CA ARG A 246 -5.95 -37.58 30.40
C ARG A 246 -5.57 -37.88 28.95
N PHE A 247 -4.64 -38.80 28.73
CA PHE A 247 -4.15 -39.11 27.38
C PHE A 247 -5.27 -39.64 26.46
N ARG A 248 -6.12 -40.55 26.99
CA ARG A 248 -7.27 -41.09 26.26
C ARG A 248 -8.29 -40.02 25.89
N GLN A 249 -8.59 -39.09 26.81
CA GLN A 249 -9.53 -38.00 26.55
C GLN A 249 -9.01 -37.02 25.50
N ILE A 250 -7.71 -36.68 25.55
CA ILE A 250 -7.07 -35.84 24.54
C ILE A 250 -7.10 -36.53 23.17
N ALA A 251 -6.66 -37.80 23.10
CA ALA A 251 -6.65 -38.56 21.85
C ALA A 251 -8.05 -38.74 21.26
N GLU A 252 -9.05 -39.07 22.09
CA GLU A 252 -10.45 -39.19 21.65
C GLU A 252 -10.99 -37.85 21.15
N THR A 253 -10.73 -36.75 21.87
CA THR A 253 -11.17 -35.41 21.45
C THR A 253 -10.51 -34.99 20.14
N ALA A 254 -9.19 -35.18 20.02
CA ALA A 254 -8.43 -34.85 18.82
C ALA A 254 -8.89 -35.69 17.62
N ALA A 255 -9.14 -36.99 17.80
CA ALA A 255 -9.64 -37.86 16.74
C ALA A 255 -11.05 -37.46 16.27
N ILE A 256 -11.97 -37.16 17.19
CA ILE A 256 -13.32 -36.69 16.85
C ILE A 256 -13.26 -35.34 16.14
N ALA A 257 -12.44 -34.41 16.64
CA ALA A 257 -12.27 -33.08 16.03
C ALA A 257 -11.67 -33.19 14.63
N ALA A 258 -10.62 -34.01 14.45
CA ALA A 258 -10.00 -34.23 13.14
C ALA A 258 -10.99 -34.88 12.15
N ALA A 259 -11.73 -35.90 12.57
CA ALA A 259 -12.73 -36.55 11.73
C ALA A 259 -13.83 -35.57 11.29
N ALA A 260 -14.36 -34.77 12.22
CA ALA A 260 -15.35 -33.75 11.91
C ALA A 260 -14.79 -32.64 11.01
N ALA A 261 -13.55 -32.19 11.24
CA ALA A 261 -12.90 -31.18 10.39
C ALA A 261 -12.71 -31.72 8.96
N LEU A 262 -12.19 -32.94 8.80
CA LEU A 262 -12.01 -33.58 7.50
C LEU A 262 -13.34 -33.79 6.77
N ALA A 263 -14.42 -34.12 7.48
CA ALA A 263 -15.75 -34.23 6.88
C ALA A 263 -16.27 -32.89 6.33
N ILE A 264 -15.92 -31.77 6.99
CA ILE A 264 -16.34 -30.42 6.57
C ILE A 264 -15.48 -29.89 5.42
N CYS A 265 -14.16 -29.95 5.53
CA CYS A 265 -13.24 -29.26 4.63
C CYS A 265 -12.39 -30.18 3.73
N GLY A 266 -12.31 -31.47 4.03
CA GLY A 266 -11.37 -32.39 3.37
C GLY A 266 -11.59 -32.49 1.86
N TRP A 267 -12.85 -32.39 1.41
CA TRP A 267 -13.18 -32.39 -0.02
C TRP A 267 -12.48 -31.27 -0.80
N TRP A 268 -12.29 -30.10 -0.19
CA TRP A 268 -11.69 -28.94 -0.85
C TRP A 268 -10.18 -29.12 -1.03
N TYR A 269 -9.50 -29.65 0.00
CA TYR A 269 -8.09 -29.99 -0.08
C TYR A 269 -7.83 -31.11 -1.09
N VAL A 270 -8.69 -32.13 -1.14
CA VAL A 270 -8.62 -33.19 -2.16
C VAL A 270 -8.80 -32.60 -3.56
N ARG A 271 -9.79 -31.72 -3.76
CA ARG A 271 -9.99 -31.02 -5.04
C ARG A 271 -8.72 -30.27 -5.46
N ASN A 272 -8.10 -29.52 -4.55
CA ASN A 272 -6.91 -28.75 -4.87
C ASN A 272 -5.71 -29.64 -5.16
N THR A 273 -5.52 -30.76 -4.44
CA THR A 273 -4.48 -31.75 -4.78
C THR A 273 -4.67 -32.29 -6.19
N ILE A 274 -5.91 -32.55 -6.62
CA ILE A 274 -6.20 -33.01 -7.98
C ILE A 274 -5.91 -31.91 -9.02
N LEU A 275 -6.27 -30.65 -8.74
CA LEU A 275 -6.13 -29.55 -9.69
C LEU A 275 -4.71 -28.98 -9.79
N TYR A 276 -4.03 -28.86 -8.67
CA TYR A 276 -2.77 -28.11 -8.54
C TYR A 276 -1.58 -29.00 -8.18
N GLY A 277 -1.81 -30.27 -7.85
CA GLY A 277 -0.77 -31.18 -7.34
C GLY A 277 -0.50 -31.02 -5.85
N GLU A 278 -1.16 -30.07 -5.17
CA GLU A 278 -0.94 -29.76 -3.76
C GLU A 278 -2.23 -29.19 -3.10
N PRO A 279 -2.41 -29.33 -1.77
CA PRO A 279 -3.70 -29.15 -1.12
C PRO A 279 -4.20 -27.69 -1.00
N THR A 280 -3.35 -26.68 -1.17
CA THR A 280 -3.65 -25.27 -0.85
C THR A 280 -3.83 -24.34 -2.07
N GLY A 281 -3.24 -24.69 -3.22
CA GLY A 281 -3.09 -23.83 -4.40
C GLY A 281 -2.06 -22.70 -4.24
N PHE A 282 -1.29 -22.68 -3.15
CA PHE A 282 -0.26 -21.71 -2.84
C PHE A 282 0.95 -21.79 -3.78
N LEU A 283 1.37 -22.99 -4.22
CA LEU A 283 2.51 -23.10 -5.14
C LEU A 283 2.22 -22.43 -6.49
N ARG A 284 0.98 -22.58 -6.98
CA ARG A 284 0.51 -21.87 -8.18
C ARG A 284 0.46 -20.36 -7.98
N LEU A 285 0.18 -19.89 -6.76
CA LEU A 285 0.24 -18.46 -6.45
C LEU A 285 1.70 -17.95 -6.52
N THR A 286 2.65 -18.67 -5.93
CA THR A 286 4.08 -18.29 -5.97
C THR A 286 4.66 -18.34 -7.37
N GLU A 287 4.17 -19.21 -8.26
CA GLU A 287 4.53 -19.19 -9.69
C GLU A 287 4.06 -17.91 -10.40
N ILE A 288 2.92 -17.33 -9.98
CA ILE A 288 2.35 -16.13 -10.60
C ILE A 288 2.97 -14.84 -10.03
N TRP A 289 3.27 -14.83 -8.72
CA TRP A 289 3.69 -13.61 -7.98
C TRP A 289 5.17 -13.58 -7.61
N GLY A 290 5.90 -14.68 -7.85
CA GLY A 290 7.28 -14.84 -7.41
C GLY A 290 7.40 -15.36 -5.97
N PHE A 291 8.63 -15.69 -5.61
CA PHE A 291 9.03 -16.18 -4.29
C PHE A 291 10.22 -15.34 -3.81
N ARG A 292 10.19 -14.90 -2.55
CA ARG A 292 11.32 -14.21 -1.91
C ARG A 292 12.15 -15.24 -1.15
N GLU A 293 13.47 -15.22 -1.33
CA GLU A 293 14.34 -16.08 -0.53
C GLU A 293 14.26 -15.71 0.97
N PRO A 294 14.10 -16.69 1.88
CA PRO A 294 13.91 -16.38 3.30
C PRO A 294 15.03 -15.56 3.94
N THR A 295 16.28 -15.74 3.50
CA THR A 295 17.45 -15.01 4.00
C THR A 295 17.40 -13.52 3.65
N GLU A 296 16.96 -13.19 2.43
CA GLU A 296 16.69 -11.81 2.00
C GLU A 296 15.45 -11.24 2.71
N GLY A 297 14.44 -12.08 2.96
CA GLY A 297 13.26 -11.66 3.72
C GLY A 297 13.56 -11.28 5.17
N VAL A 298 14.56 -11.92 5.81
CA VAL A 298 14.95 -11.60 7.19
C VAL A 298 15.54 -10.20 7.30
N SER A 299 16.35 -9.74 6.35
CA SER A 299 16.92 -8.38 6.39
C SER A 299 15.84 -7.29 6.26
N LEU A 300 14.75 -7.58 5.54
CA LEU A 300 13.59 -6.69 5.38
C LEU A 300 12.61 -6.71 6.56
N THR A 301 12.87 -7.50 7.61
CA THR A 301 11.94 -7.67 8.74
C THR A 301 11.52 -6.34 9.39
N ILE A 302 12.47 -5.45 9.67
CA ILE A 302 12.20 -4.20 10.39
C ILE A 302 11.30 -3.26 9.57
N PRO A 303 11.63 -2.89 8.31
CA PRO A 303 10.77 -2.03 7.50
C PRO A 303 9.40 -2.67 7.25
N GLU A 304 9.35 -3.97 7.00
CA GLU A 304 8.09 -4.70 6.77
C GLU A 304 7.22 -4.78 8.02
N LEU A 305 7.79 -4.93 9.22
CA LEU A 305 7.04 -4.85 10.47
C LEU A 305 6.51 -3.44 10.76
N SER A 306 7.27 -2.40 10.40
CA SER A 306 6.81 -1.01 10.49
C SER A 306 5.60 -0.78 9.55
N TYR A 307 5.68 -1.29 8.33
CA TYR A 307 4.57 -1.24 7.39
C TYR A 307 3.37 -2.07 7.87
N ALA A 308 3.60 -3.29 8.38
CA ALA A 308 2.56 -4.15 8.96
C ALA A 308 1.87 -3.46 10.15
N TRP A 309 2.62 -2.73 10.97
CA TRP A 309 2.07 -1.95 12.08
C TRP A 309 1.13 -0.85 11.60
N THR A 310 1.56 -0.01 10.66
CA THR A 310 0.73 1.08 10.13
C THR A 310 -0.52 0.56 9.42
N SER A 311 -0.37 -0.51 8.63
CA SER A 311 -1.46 -1.14 7.90
C SER A 311 -2.41 -1.97 8.79
N LEU A 312 -2.02 -2.39 10.00
CA LEU A 312 -2.93 -3.03 10.97
C LEU A 312 -3.97 -2.05 11.51
N TRP A 313 -3.65 -0.76 11.58
CA TRP A 313 -4.46 0.24 12.23
C TRP A 313 -5.19 1.18 11.27
N GLY A 314 -4.59 1.52 10.13
CA GLY A 314 -5.26 2.33 9.13
C GLY A 314 -4.29 2.81 8.07
N ARG A 315 -4.17 2.03 6.99
CA ARG A 315 -3.49 2.42 5.76
C ARG A 315 -4.37 1.92 4.61
N PHE A 316 -5.16 2.82 4.03
CA PHE A 316 -6.26 2.44 3.14
C PHE A 316 -5.83 2.30 1.68
N GLY A 317 -6.77 1.85 0.83
CA GLY A 317 -6.50 1.47 -0.55
C GLY A 317 -5.72 0.15 -0.63
N TYR A 318 -4.70 0.14 -1.47
CA TYR A 318 -3.55 -0.77 -1.52
C TYR A 318 -2.38 -0.33 -0.61
N GLY A 319 -2.63 0.61 0.32
CA GLY A 319 -1.62 1.17 1.22
C GLY A 319 -1.21 2.61 0.87
N GLN A 320 -1.82 3.20 -0.15
CA GLN A 320 -1.54 4.55 -0.63
C GLN A 320 -2.15 5.68 0.20
N ILE A 321 -3.04 5.37 1.16
CA ILE A 321 -3.67 6.38 2.03
C ILE A 321 -3.23 6.12 3.48
N PRO A 322 -2.00 6.56 3.86
CA PRO A 322 -1.56 6.50 5.24
C PRO A 322 -2.23 7.55 6.12
N LEU A 323 -2.34 7.24 7.40
CA LEU A 323 -2.71 8.19 8.44
C LEU A 323 -1.43 8.88 8.99
N PRO A 324 -1.57 10.02 9.68
CA PRO A 324 -0.44 10.69 10.32
C PRO A 324 0.32 9.80 11.32
N THR A 325 1.65 9.89 11.28
CA THR A 325 2.57 9.20 12.20
C THR A 325 2.15 9.29 13.67
N PRO A 326 1.70 10.45 14.21
CA PRO A 326 1.25 10.54 15.60
C PRO A 326 0.13 9.57 15.97
N ILE A 327 -0.79 9.24 15.04
CA ILE A 327 -1.85 8.25 15.29
C ILE A 327 -1.24 6.87 15.54
N TYR A 328 -0.31 6.45 14.69
CA TYR A 328 0.38 5.17 14.84
C TYR A 328 1.23 5.12 16.12
N THR A 329 1.87 6.22 16.49
CA THR A 329 2.63 6.34 17.74
C THR A 329 1.73 6.21 18.96
N ILE A 330 0.58 6.89 18.99
CA ILE A 330 -0.40 6.77 20.09
C ILE A 330 -0.84 5.31 20.26
N LEU A 331 -1.19 4.64 19.16
CA LEU A 331 -1.61 3.23 19.19
C LEU A 331 -0.48 2.32 19.66
N ALA A 332 0.77 2.62 19.29
CA ALA A 332 1.95 1.85 19.71
C ALA A 332 2.18 2.01 21.21
N VAL A 333 2.05 3.22 21.74
CA VAL A 333 2.14 3.49 23.17
C VAL A 333 1.03 2.76 23.94
N VAL A 334 -0.23 2.84 23.47
CA VAL A 334 -1.37 2.14 24.10
C VAL A 334 -1.12 0.62 24.14
N CYS A 335 -0.70 0.02 23.02
CA CYS A 335 -0.41 -1.41 22.95
C CYS A 335 0.82 -1.79 23.78
N GLY A 336 1.87 -0.96 23.78
CA GLY A 336 3.08 -1.16 24.58
C GLY A 336 2.80 -1.12 26.08
N VAL A 337 2.03 -0.13 26.55
CA VAL A 337 1.58 -0.03 27.94
C VAL A 337 0.73 -1.24 28.32
N GLY A 338 -0.18 -1.69 27.45
CA GLY A 338 -0.95 -2.92 27.67
C GLY A 338 -0.08 -4.18 27.73
N GLY A 339 0.93 -4.27 26.87
CA GLY A 339 1.91 -5.36 26.88
C GLY A 339 2.73 -5.42 28.17
N LEU A 340 3.30 -4.28 28.60
CA LEU A 340 3.97 -4.18 29.90
C LEU A 340 3.01 -4.50 31.04
N GLY A 341 1.79 -3.96 30.93
CA GLY A 341 0.59 -4.26 31.72
C GLY A 341 0.48 -5.71 32.14
N ILE A 342 0.28 -6.55 31.12
CA ILE A 342 0.04 -7.97 31.29
C ILE A 342 1.30 -8.72 31.76
N MET A 343 2.50 -8.30 31.34
CA MET A 343 3.77 -8.91 31.79
C MET A 343 3.98 -8.74 33.29
N VAL A 344 3.83 -7.51 33.81
CA VAL A 344 3.97 -7.24 35.25
C VAL A 344 2.88 -7.95 36.04
N TRP A 345 1.65 -7.95 35.54
CA TRP A 345 0.55 -8.69 36.16
C TRP A 345 0.88 -10.19 36.24
N ALA A 346 1.41 -10.80 35.18
CA ALA A 346 1.80 -12.21 35.17
C ALA A 346 2.92 -12.54 36.17
N VAL A 347 3.89 -11.63 36.36
CA VAL A 347 4.99 -11.80 37.33
C VAL A 347 4.51 -11.68 38.78
N HIS A 348 3.58 -10.77 39.08
CA HIS A 348 3.12 -10.50 40.44
C HIS A 348 2.01 -11.46 40.91
N THR A 349 1.21 -12.00 39.98
CA THR A 349 0.02 -12.80 40.32
C THR A 349 0.35 -14.29 40.52
N ARG A 350 1.53 -14.62 41.11
CA ARG A 350 2.02 -16.01 41.31
C ARG A 350 1.12 -16.94 42.15
N ARG A 351 -0.08 -16.48 42.58
CA ARG A 351 -0.97 -17.21 43.50
C ARG A 351 -2.49 -17.10 43.26
N GLU A 352 -2.99 -16.49 42.18
CA GLU A 352 -4.45 -16.45 41.93
C GLU A 352 -4.92 -17.24 40.70
N ASP A 353 -6.02 -17.97 40.91
CA ASP A 353 -6.93 -18.64 39.96
C ASP A 353 -6.30 -19.38 38.76
N SER A 354 -6.01 -20.67 38.95
CA SER A 354 -5.38 -21.52 37.93
C SER A 354 -6.13 -21.57 36.60
N VAL A 355 -7.45 -21.36 36.60
CA VAL A 355 -8.26 -21.42 35.38
C VAL A 355 -8.06 -20.17 34.53
N ARG A 356 -8.13 -18.98 35.13
CA ARG A 356 -7.96 -17.71 34.41
C ARG A 356 -6.58 -17.59 33.76
N THR A 357 -5.54 -17.96 34.49
CA THR A 357 -4.16 -17.98 33.96
C THR A 357 -4.05 -18.90 32.74
N ARG A 358 -4.67 -20.09 32.78
CA ARG A 358 -4.74 -20.99 31.61
C ARG A 358 -5.51 -20.38 30.43
N MET A 359 -6.60 -19.65 30.68
CA MET A 359 -7.32 -18.95 29.61
C MET A 359 -6.48 -17.84 28.97
N ILE A 360 -5.72 -17.08 29.77
CA ILE A 360 -4.81 -16.04 29.26
C ILE A 360 -3.68 -16.67 28.44
N LEU A 361 -3.17 -17.85 28.82
CA LEU A 361 -2.22 -18.60 27.99
C LEU A 361 -2.80 -18.99 26.62
N VAL A 362 -4.09 -19.33 26.55
CA VAL A 362 -4.78 -19.56 25.26
C VAL A 362 -4.83 -18.29 24.42
N LEU A 363 -5.16 -17.14 25.02
CA LEU A 363 -5.16 -15.86 24.31
C LEU A 363 -3.76 -15.50 23.79
N ALA A 364 -2.74 -15.64 24.63
CA ALA A 364 -1.35 -15.38 24.26
C ALA A 364 -0.91 -16.31 23.13
N ALA A 365 -1.21 -17.60 23.22
CA ALA A 365 -0.91 -18.56 22.15
C ALA A 365 -1.64 -18.22 20.85
N SER A 366 -2.91 -17.83 20.92
CA SER A 366 -3.68 -17.39 19.74
C SER A 366 -3.08 -16.15 19.08
N ALA A 367 -2.64 -15.16 19.86
CA ALA A 367 -1.99 -13.97 19.33
C ALA A 367 -0.61 -14.31 18.73
N LEU A 368 0.25 -15.02 19.48
CA LEU A 368 1.62 -15.35 19.08
C LEU A 368 1.66 -16.23 17.83
N VAL A 369 0.78 -17.22 17.72
CA VAL A 369 0.74 -18.11 16.55
C VAL A 369 0.33 -17.34 15.29
N ASN A 370 -0.64 -16.44 15.38
CA ASN A 370 -1.02 -15.62 14.22
C ASN A 370 0.02 -14.53 13.90
N PHE A 371 0.75 -14.04 14.89
CA PHE A 371 1.93 -13.20 14.65
C PHE A 371 3.02 -13.98 13.94
N ALA A 372 3.27 -15.24 14.33
CA ALA A 372 4.24 -16.11 13.66
C ALA A 372 3.84 -16.40 12.20
N VAL A 373 2.54 -16.54 11.91
CA VAL A 373 2.03 -16.65 10.53
C VAL A 373 2.30 -15.38 9.72
N LEU A 374 2.02 -14.20 10.29
CA LEU A 374 2.37 -12.93 9.66
C LEU A 374 3.87 -12.85 9.40
N TYR A 375 4.70 -13.11 10.42
CA TYR A 375 6.15 -13.07 10.31
C TYR A 375 6.68 -14.04 9.24
N ALA A 376 6.18 -15.27 9.20
CA ALA A 376 6.54 -16.23 8.15
C ALA A 376 6.15 -15.74 6.75
N TYR A 377 5.04 -14.99 6.61
CA TYR A 377 4.67 -14.38 5.35
C TYR A 377 5.65 -13.29 4.93
N ILE A 378 6.11 -12.43 5.87
CA ILE A 378 7.13 -11.39 5.61
C ILE A 378 8.40 -12.00 5.00
N THR A 379 8.81 -13.16 5.50
CA THR A 379 10.06 -13.78 5.07
C THR A 379 9.99 -14.44 3.71
N VAL A 380 8.81 -14.87 3.23
CA VAL A 380 8.69 -15.68 2.01
C VAL A 380 7.92 -15.02 0.86
N SER A 381 7.14 -13.97 1.15
CA SER A 381 6.32 -13.29 0.15
C SER A 381 6.95 -11.99 -0.33
N PRO A 382 7.05 -11.77 -1.66
CA PRO A 382 7.50 -10.49 -2.20
C PRO A 382 6.43 -9.39 -2.10
N ALA A 383 5.17 -9.72 -1.85
CA ALA A 383 4.02 -8.79 -1.92
C ALA A 383 3.87 -7.83 -0.71
N GLY A 384 4.88 -7.71 0.16
CA GLY A 384 4.89 -6.82 1.32
C GLY A 384 4.05 -7.30 2.52
N ALA A 385 4.45 -6.92 3.72
CA ALA A 385 3.85 -7.37 4.98
C ALA A 385 2.63 -6.54 5.38
N MET A 386 1.42 -7.02 5.06
CA MET A 386 0.20 -6.33 5.44
C MET A 386 -0.31 -6.77 6.83
N GLY A 387 -0.55 -5.79 7.71
CA GLY A 387 -1.02 -6.02 9.08
C GLY A 387 -2.37 -6.75 9.15
N ARG A 388 -3.19 -6.68 8.10
CA ARG A 388 -4.47 -7.41 7.98
C ARG A 388 -4.33 -8.93 8.16
N PHE A 389 -3.18 -9.51 7.85
CA PHE A 389 -2.97 -10.96 8.05
C PHE A 389 -2.93 -11.35 9.54
N PHE A 390 -2.78 -10.39 10.45
CA PHE A 390 -2.89 -10.60 11.89
C PHE A 390 -4.34 -10.58 12.42
N PHE A 391 -5.34 -10.26 11.60
CA PHE A 391 -6.75 -10.19 12.03
C PHE A 391 -7.25 -11.45 12.77
N PRO A 392 -6.88 -12.69 12.41
CA PRO A 392 -7.18 -13.87 13.21
C PRO A 392 -6.68 -13.81 14.67
N GLY A 393 -5.52 -13.18 14.92
CA GLY A 393 -4.95 -12.96 16.25
C GLY A 393 -5.45 -11.71 16.96
N LEU A 394 -6.02 -10.75 16.21
CA LEU A 394 -6.43 -9.44 16.71
C LEU A 394 -7.40 -9.51 17.92
N PRO A 395 -8.48 -10.33 17.92
CA PRO A 395 -9.36 -10.48 19.08
C PRO A 395 -8.63 -10.84 20.38
N ALA A 396 -7.70 -11.79 20.32
CA ALA A 396 -6.93 -12.21 21.49
C ALA A 396 -5.96 -11.12 21.93
N PHE A 397 -5.30 -10.46 20.96
CA PHE A 397 -4.37 -9.37 21.19
C PHE A 397 -5.03 -8.17 21.90
N VAL A 398 -6.17 -7.67 21.40
CA VAL A 398 -6.83 -6.50 22.02
C VAL A 398 -7.38 -6.80 23.41
N ILE A 399 -7.76 -8.04 23.70
CA ILE A 399 -8.17 -8.46 25.06
C ILE A 399 -6.97 -8.44 26.02
N LEU A 400 -5.80 -8.91 25.58
CA LEU A 400 -4.57 -8.87 26.38
C LEU A 400 -4.12 -7.43 26.64
N VAL A 401 -4.14 -6.57 25.62
CA VAL A 401 -3.85 -5.13 25.75
C VAL A 401 -4.82 -4.48 26.73
N ALA A 402 -6.13 -4.70 26.56
CA ALA A 402 -7.16 -4.15 27.44
C ALA A 402 -6.98 -4.60 28.89
N ALA A 403 -6.70 -5.89 29.11
CA ALA A 403 -6.46 -6.43 30.44
C ALA A 403 -5.21 -5.81 31.08
N GLY A 404 -4.11 -5.70 30.33
CA GLY A 404 -2.86 -5.11 30.80
C GLY A 404 -2.99 -3.65 31.22
N ILE A 405 -3.71 -2.84 30.45
CA ILE A 405 -3.97 -1.43 30.80
C ILE A 405 -4.87 -1.33 32.04
N VAL A 406 -6.03 -1.99 32.00
CA VAL A 406 -7.07 -1.82 33.03
C VAL A 406 -6.64 -2.38 34.38
N LYS A 407 -5.87 -3.48 34.41
CA LYS A 407 -5.43 -4.11 35.67
C LYS A 407 -4.39 -3.28 36.44
N TRP A 408 -3.72 -2.34 35.79
CA TRP A 408 -2.78 -1.43 36.44
C TRP A 408 -3.44 -0.21 37.08
N LEU A 409 -4.70 0.07 36.73
CA LEU A 409 -5.42 1.24 37.21
C LEU A 409 -6.14 0.95 38.52
N PRO A 410 -6.22 1.93 39.45
CA PRO A 410 -7.07 1.82 40.62
C PRO A 410 -8.54 1.73 40.19
N ASP A 411 -9.36 1.00 40.95
CA ASP A 411 -10.78 0.76 40.62
C ASP A 411 -11.59 2.00 40.17
N PRO A 412 -11.50 3.19 40.82
CA PRO A 412 -12.23 4.37 40.35
C PRO A 412 -11.79 4.89 38.97
N ALA A 413 -10.57 4.57 38.53
CA ALA A 413 -10.02 5.04 37.25
C ALA A 413 -10.27 4.07 36.08
N LYS A 414 -10.61 2.80 36.35
CA LYS A 414 -10.76 1.76 35.31
C LYS A 414 -11.79 2.10 34.24
N LEU A 415 -13.02 2.41 34.66
CA LEU A 415 -14.12 2.67 33.71
C LEU A 415 -13.95 4.01 32.97
N PRO A 416 -13.53 5.12 33.63
CA PRO A 416 -13.15 6.34 32.92
C PRO A 416 -12.06 6.12 31.88
N ALA A 417 -10.99 5.40 32.21
CA ALA A 417 -9.91 5.10 31.25
C ALA A 417 -10.41 4.27 30.07
N ALA A 418 -11.24 3.25 30.30
CA ALA A 418 -11.86 2.47 29.23
C ALA A 418 -12.75 3.33 28.32
N GLY A 419 -13.52 4.25 28.90
CA GLY A 419 -14.31 5.25 28.17
C GLY A 419 -13.43 6.17 27.32
N THR A 420 -12.35 6.70 27.89
CA THR A 420 -11.39 7.56 27.18
C THR A 420 -10.73 6.82 26.02
N ILE A 421 -10.23 5.60 26.21
CA ILE A 421 -9.62 4.81 25.13
C ILE A 421 -10.63 4.57 24.00
N THR A 422 -11.87 4.20 24.35
CA THR A 422 -12.94 4.00 23.37
C THR A 422 -13.27 5.30 22.61
N ALA A 423 -13.33 6.43 23.30
CA ALA A 423 -13.56 7.74 22.69
C ALA A 423 -12.40 8.17 21.76
N VAL A 424 -11.15 7.91 22.15
CA VAL A 424 -9.97 8.16 21.31
C VAL A 424 -10.03 7.29 20.05
N MET A 425 -10.36 6.00 20.17
CA MET A 425 -10.53 5.14 18.99
C MET A 425 -11.66 5.64 18.07
N ALA A 426 -12.79 6.10 18.64
CA ALA A 426 -13.87 6.69 17.86
C ALA A 426 -13.42 7.97 17.13
N ALA A 427 -12.63 8.81 17.79
CA ALA A 427 -12.05 10.01 17.18
C ALA A 427 -11.06 9.65 16.05
N ILE A 428 -10.21 8.62 16.24
CA ILE A 428 -9.32 8.13 15.19
C ILE A 428 -10.13 7.62 13.99
N VAL A 429 -11.20 6.85 14.20
CA VAL A 429 -12.08 6.39 13.11
C VAL A 429 -12.70 7.58 12.36
N TRP A 430 -13.20 8.57 13.09
CA TRP A 430 -13.77 9.77 12.49
C TRP A 430 -12.74 10.53 11.65
N ILE A 431 -11.56 10.81 12.22
CA ILE A 431 -10.44 11.46 11.53
C ILE A 431 -10.01 10.67 10.30
N ALA A 432 -9.87 9.35 10.42
CA ALA A 432 -9.47 8.47 9.32
C ALA A 432 -10.48 8.50 8.17
N LEU A 433 -11.78 8.49 8.50
CA LEU A 433 -12.86 8.52 7.52
C LEU A 433 -12.97 9.89 6.84
N THR A 434 -13.12 10.97 7.61
CA THR A 434 -13.44 12.30 7.07
C THR A 434 -12.22 13.10 6.65
N GLY A 435 -11.06 12.84 7.25
CA GLY A 435 -9.82 13.55 6.97
C GLY A 435 -8.95 12.90 5.90
N TYR A 436 -9.07 11.58 5.69
CA TYR A 436 -8.16 10.84 4.79
C TYR A 436 -8.88 9.99 3.75
N LEU A 437 -9.79 9.10 4.17
CA LEU A 437 -10.44 8.18 3.24
C LEU A 437 -11.38 8.88 2.26
N ILE A 438 -12.37 9.65 2.75
CA ILE A 438 -13.32 10.35 1.88
C ILE A 438 -12.61 11.38 0.98
N PRO A 439 -11.71 12.25 1.50
CA PRO A 439 -11.02 13.21 0.66
C PRO A 439 -10.18 12.59 -0.46
N ALA A 440 -9.57 11.42 -0.24
CA ALA A 440 -8.73 10.75 -1.24
C ALA A 440 -9.47 10.32 -2.51
N TYR A 441 -10.80 10.20 -2.46
CA TYR A 441 -11.65 9.75 -3.58
C TYR A 441 -12.67 10.81 -4.01
N ARG A 442 -12.60 12.02 -3.44
CA ARG A 442 -13.60 13.05 -3.68
C ARG A 442 -13.24 13.86 -4.92
N VAL A 443 -14.19 14.00 -5.83
CA VAL A 443 -14.15 15.02 -6.89
C VAL A 443 -13.95 16.42 -6.27
N PRO A 444 -13.16 17.31 -6.89
CA PRO A 444 -12.93 18.67 -6.40
C PRO A 444 -14.23 19.37 -6.01
N PRO A 445 -14.27 20.07 -4.86
CA PRO A 445 -15.43 20.88 -4.51
C PRO A 445 -15.55 22.07 -5.47
N ALA A 446 -16.79 22.42 -5.80
CA ALA A 446 -17.06 23.63 -6.57
C ALA A 446 -16.64 24.88 -5.78
N VAL A 447 -16.08 25.86 -6.48
CA VAL A 447 -15.71 27.19 -5.94
C VAL A 447 -16.44 28.28 -6.71
N ASP A 448 -16.55 29.46 -6.10
CA ASP A 448 -17.06 30.63 -6.81
C ASP A 448 -16.02 31.09 -7.85
N PRO A 449 -16.45 31.47 -9.07
CA PRO A 449 -15.53 31.98 -10.06
C PRO A 449 -14.90 33.32 -9.59
N PRO A 450 -13.62 33.57 -9.90
CA PRO A 450 -12.96 34.83 -9.55
C PRO A 450 -13.69 36.04 -10.17
N THR A 451 -13.56 37.21 -9.54
CA THR A 451 -14.33 38.42 -9.90
C THR A 451 -13.74 39.24 -11.05
N ALA A 452 -12.44 39.13 -11.32
CA ALA A 452 -11.76 39.74 -12.45
C ALA A 452 -11.04 38.62 -13.23
N VAL A 453 -11.57 38.25 -14.39
CA VAL A 453 -11.09 37.09 -15.15
C VAL A 453 -10.93 37.48 -16.61
N ASP A 454 -9.77 37.17 -17.19
CA ASP A 454 -9.57 37.06 -18.63
C ASP A 454 -9.46 35.56 -18.96
N PRO A 455 -10.59 34.87 -19.21
CA PRO A 455 -10.62 33.42 -19.21
C PRO A 455 -9.93 32.89 -20.47
N VAL A 456 -8.94 32.01 -20.28
CA VAL A 456 -8.22 31.39 -21.39
C VAL A 456 -9.00 30.15 -21.87
N PRO A 457 -9.49 30.11 -23.12
CA PRO A 457 -10.24 28.97 -23.61
C PRO A 457 -9.33 27.75 -23.84
N VAL A 458 -9.79 26.59 -23.39
CA VAL A 458 -9.19 25.28 -23.69
C VAL A 458 -10.17 24.53 -24.57
N SER A 459 -9.96 24.64 -25.88
CA SER A 459 -10.90 24.23 -26.92
C SER A 459 -12.31 24.76 -26.60
N ASP A 460 -13.32 23.93 -26.79
CA ASP A 460 -14.71 24.07 -26.41
C ASP A 460 -15.06 23.34 -25.11
N VAL A 461 -14.07 22.74 -24.41
CA VAL A 461 -14.31 21.84 -23.27
C VAL A 461 -14.19 22.51 -21.91
N ALA A 462 -13.30 23.50 -21.77
CA ALA A 462 -13.07 24.21 -20.51
C ALA A 462 -12.48 25.61 -20.73
N ARG A 463 -12.37 26.37 -19.64
CA ARG A 463 -11.58 27.61 -19.55
C ARG A 463 -10.70 27.59 -18.32
N ILE A 464 -9.52 28.18 -18.43
CA ILE A 464 -8.70 28.53 -17.26
C ILE A 464 -9.13 29.92 -16.82
N LEU A 465 -9.63 30.05 -15.60
CA LEU A 465 -10.11 31.32 -15.04
C LEU A 465 -9.01 32.06 -14.28
N ASP A 466 -8.10 31.33 -13.65
CA ASP A 466 -7.01 31.87 -12.84
C ASP A 466 -5.89 30.83 -12.71
N TYR A 467 -4.66 31.30 -12.50
CA TYR A 467 -3.51 30.45 -12.25
C TYR A 467 -2.44 31.17 -11.43
N GLU A 468 -1.73 30.43 -10.59
CA GLU A 468 -0.65 30.92 -9.75
C GLU A 468 0.47 29.89 -9.67
N VAL A 469 1.73 30.34 -9.79
CA VAL A 469 2.92 29.54 -9.51
C VAL A 469 3.54 30.07 -8.21
N ASN A 470 3.63 29.21 -7.19
CA ASN A 470 4.10 29.63 -5.86
C ASN A 470 5.62 29.69 -5.79
N GLY A 471 6.19 30.89 -5.87
CA GLY A 471 7.63 31.14 -5.82
C GLY A 471 8.23 31.28 -7.22
N THR A 472 9.40 31.92 -7.30
CA THR A 472 10.07 32.25 -8.57
C THR A 472 11.50 31.73 -8.64
N ASP A 473 12.18 31.62 -7.50
CA ASP A 473 13.56 31.14 -7.41
C ASP A 473 13.57 29.76 -6.75
N PHE A 474 14.04 28.76 -7.48
CA PHE A 474 14.09 27.38 -7.02
C PHE A 474 15.50 26.80 -7.17
N THR A 475 15.76 25.75 -6.40
CA THR A 475 16.96 24.91 -6.50
C THR A 475 16.56 23.51 -7.00
N PRO A 476 17.50 22.72 -7.54
CA PRO A 476 17.26 21.31 -7.83
C PRO A 476 16.67 20.56 -6.64
N GLY A 477 15.82 19.56 -6.91
CA GLY A 477 15.07 18.82 -5.87
C GLY A 477 13.86 19.55 -5.27
N ALA A 478 13.65 20.84 -5.57
CA ALA A 478 12.53 21.59 -5.02
C ALA A 478 11.16 21.14 -5.60
N GLN A 479 10.10 21.39 -4.82
CA GLN A 479 8.71 21.21 -5.24
C GLN A 479 8.15 22.56 -5.72
N ILE A 480 7.56 22.57 -6.90
CA ILE A 480 6.85 23.71 -7.48
C ILE A 480 5.35 23.42 -7.44
N ASP A 481 4.60 24.34 -6.82
CA ASP A 481 3.15 24.27 -6.72
C ASP A 481 2.51 25.17 -7.77
N VAL A 482 1.78 24.57 -8.70
CA VAL A 482 1.03 25.25 -9.76
C VAL A 482 -0.46 25.13 -9.47
N THR A 483 -1.10 26.22 -9.06
CA THR A 483 -2.52 26.27 -8.72
C THR A 483 -3.32 26.82 -9.90
N VAL A 484 -4.41 26.15 -10.28
CA VAL A 484 -5.22 26.50 -11.45
C VAL A 484 -6.69 26.40 -11.13
N THR A 485 -7.45 27.41 -11.54
CA THR A 485 -8.92 27.42 -11.45
C THR A 485 -9.52 27.17 -12.83
N TRP A 486 -10.29 26.09 -12.93
CA TRP A 486 -10.93 25.64 -14.17
C TRP A 486 -12.43 25.94 -14.15
N GLU A 487 -12.99 26.32 -15.30
CA GLU A 487 -14.43 26.27 -15.59
C GLU A 487 -14.68 25.18 -16.62
N VAL A 488 -15.50 24.18 -16.28
CA VAL A 488 -15.92 23.14 -17.21
C VAL A 488 -17.05 23.65 -18.11
N LEU A 489 -16.88 23.52 -19.43
CA LEU A 489 -17.94 23.82 -20.41
C LEU A 489 -18.71 22.56 -20.81
N GLN A 490 -18.00 21.46 -21.10
CA GLN A 490 -18.59 20.17 -21.47
C GLN A 490 -17.62 19.01 -21.23
N PRO A 491 -18.11 17.77 -21.03
CA PRO A 491 -17.25 16.60 -20.97
C PRO A 491 -16.65 16.24 -22.34
N THR A 492 -15.56 15.49 -22.32
CA THR A 492 -14.90 14.94 -23.51
C THR A 492 -15.32 13.48 -23.77
N ASP A 493 -15.12 12.98 -24.98
CA ASP A 493 -15.38 11.57 -25.31
C ASP A 493 -14.34 10.61 -24.71
N VAL A 494 -13.11 11.09 -24.49
CA VAL A 494 -11.99 10.34 -23.91
C VAL A 494 -11.36 11.13 -22.76
N PRO A 495 -10.76 10.47 -21.75
CA PRO A 495 -10.07 11.15 -20.66
C PRO A 495 -8.78 11.84 -21.15
N TYR A 496 -8.76 13.16 -21.10
CA TYR A 496 -7.56 13.99 -21.17
C TYR A 496 -6.97 14.20 -19.77
N ALA A 497 -5.65 14.06 -19.66
CA ALA A 497 -4.86 14.43 -18.49
C ALA A 497 -4.40 15.88 -18.61
N VAL A 498 -4.34 16.57 -17.47
CA VAL A 498 -3.60 17.83 -17.33
C VAL A 498 -2.12 17.51 -17.35
N PHE A 499 -1.37 18.25 -18.16
CA PHE A 499 0.08 18.27 -18.10
C PHE A 499 0.55 19.62 -17.57
N VAL A 500 1.55 19.60 -16.69
CA VAL A 500 2.35 20.76 -16.30
C VAL A 500 3.79 20.43 -16.64
N HIS A 501 4.39 21.19 -17.55
CA HIS A 501 5.76 20.98 -18.01
C HIS A 501 6.62 22.17 -17.60
N LEU A 502 7.84 21.87 -17.14
CA LEU A 502 8.90 22.85 -16.95
C LEU A 502 9.89 22.68 -18.08
N ILE A 503 9.98 23.67 -18.96
CA ILE A 503 10.74 23.57 -20.22
C ILE A 503 11.71 24.73 -20.32
N THR A 504 12.94 24.49 -20.76
CA THR A 504 13.89 25.57 -21.05
C THR A 504 13.45 26.37 -22.29
N PRO A 505 13.97 27.59 -22.50
CA PRO A 505 13.70 28.38 -23.71
C PRO A 505 14.04 27.64 -25.02
N GLU A 506 15.02 26.73 -24.98
CA GLU A 506 15.46 25.90 -26.10
C GLU A 506 14.53 24.72 -26.38
N GLY A 507 13.57 24.44 -25.48
CA GLY A 507 12.57 23.38 -25.63
C GLY A 507 12.90 22.08 -24.90
N LEU A 508 13.90 22.05 -24.02
CA LEU A 508 14.23 20.88 -23.22
C LEU A 508 13.27 20.72 -22.04
N LEU A 509 12.67 19.53 -21.87
CA LEU A 509 11.80 19.22 -20.75
C LEU A 509 12.65 18.87 -19.51
N VAL A 510 12.59 19.70 -18.46
CA VAL A 510 13.34 19.48 -17.21
C VAL A 510 12.53 18.67 -16.20
N ALA A 511 11.24 18.99 -16.07
CA ALA A 511 10.32 18.22 -15.24
C ALA A 511 8.91 18.25 -15.82
N GLN A 512 8.11 17.26 -15.48
CA GLN A 512 6.71 17.23 -15.87
C GLN A 512 5.82 16.61 -14.79
N ARG A 513 4.54 16.97 -14.84
CA ARG A 513 3.47 16.33 -14.07
C ARG A 513 2.28 16.08 -14.99
N ASN A 514 1.92 14.81 -15.16
CA ASN A 514 0.75 14.37 -15.92
C ASN A 514 -0.26 13.71 -14.99
N THR A 515 -1.49 14.20 -14.95
CA THR A 515 -2.56 13.65 -14.09
C THR A 515 -3.94 13.95 -14.63
N TYR A 516 -4.92 13.09 -14.36
CA TYR A 516 -6.32 13.52 -14.48
C TYR A 516 -6.62 14.63 -13.47
N ALA A 517 -7.51 15.54 -13.84
CA ALA A 517 -8.00 16.59 -12.97
C ALA A 517 -8.64 16.02 -11.69
N GLY A 518 -8.74 16.83 -10.65
CA GLY A 518 -9.07 16.36 -9.31
C GLY A 518 -8.03 15.42 -8.74
N LEU A 519 -6.76 15.66 -9.11
CA LEU A 519 -5.60 14.85 -8.75
C LEU A 519 -5.84 13.34 -8.92
N GLY A 520 -6.40 12.95 -10.07
CA GLY A 520 -6.68 11.56 -10.43
C GLY A 520 -8.16 11.15 -10.39
N THR A 521 -9.01 11.91 -9.68
CA THR A 521 -10.39 11.51 -9.38
C THR A 521 -11.46 12.04 -10.34
N TYR A 522 -11.11 13.01 -11.18
CA TYR A 522 -12.08 13.74 -12.00
C TYR A 522 -11.65 13.94 -13.46
N PRO A 523 -11.48 12.84 -14.23
CA PRO A 523 -11.13 12.92 -15.64
C PRO A 523 -12.19 13.66 -16.47
N THR A 524 -11.74 14.20 -17.61
CA THR A 524 -12.52 15.11 -18.45
C THR A 524 -13.77 14.49 -19.08
N HIS A 525 -13.87 13.16 -19.19
CA HIS A 525 -15.06 12.51 -19.73
C HIS A 525 -16.23 12.41 -18.71
N ILE A 526 -15.97 12.61 -17.42
CA ILE A 526 -17.02 12.70 -16.37
C ILE A 526 -17.24 14.14 -15.86
N TRP A 527 -16.66 15.11 -16.56
CA TRP A 527 -16.83 16.52 -16.25
C TRP A 527 -18.30 16.97 -16.31
N ARG A 528 -18.64 17.92 -15.45
CA ARG A 528 -20.00 18.46 -15.31
C ARG A 528 -20.02 19.91 -15.80
N PRO A 529 -20.77 20.24 -16.85
CA PRO A 529 -20.89 21.61 -17.34
C PRO A 529 -21.21 22.61 -16.22
N GLY A 530 -20.51 23.74 -16.21
CA GLY A 530 -20.62 24.81 -15.20
C GLY A 530 -19.92 24.52 -13.88
N HIS A 531 -19.22 23.39 -13.73
CA HIS A 531 -18.41 23.13 -12.54
C HIS A 531 -17.14 23.98 -12.59
N VAL A 532 -16.99 24.87 -11.61
CA VAL A 532 -15.76 25.65 -11.39
C VAL A 532 -15.02 25.05 -10.21
N PHE A 533 -13.74 24.71 -10.36
CA PHE A 533 -12.93 24.12 -9.30
C PHE A 533 -11.48 24.59 -9.38
N THR A 534 -10.81 24.63 -8.22
CA THR A 534 -9.38 24.98 -8.10
C THR A 534 -8.61 23.75 -7.65
N GLU A 535 -7.45 23.51 -8.27
CA GLU A 535 -6.53 22.45 -7.85
C GLU A 535 -5.07 22.88 -7.96
N THR A 536 -4.21 22.25 -7.16
CA THR A 536 -2.76 22.53 -7.13
C THR A 536 -2.01 21.30 -7.60
N TYR A 537 -1.26 21.43 -8.70
CA TYR A 537 -0.38 20.40 -9.23
C TYR A 537 1.02 20.60 -8.66
N ARG A 538 1.59 19.52 -8.11
CA ARG A 538 2.94 19.50 -7.55
C ARG A 538 3.89 18.92 -8.58
N VAL A 539 4.85 19.72 -9.03
CA VAL A 539 5.93 19.30 -9.93
C VAL A 539 7.23 19.26 -9.13
N PHE A 540 7.93 18.14 -9.18
CA PHE A 540 9.21 17.99 -8.47
C PHE A 540 10.34 18.14 -9.48
N LEU A 541 11.26 19.06 -9.20
CA LEU A 541 12.49 19.19 -9.97
C LEU A 541 13.40 17.99 -9.68
N PRO A 542 14.05 17.41 -10.70
CA PRO A 542 15.12 16.45 -10.47
C PRO A 542 16.23 17.07 -9.62
N GLU A 543 16.86 16.27 -8.77
CA GLU A 543 18.11 16.68 -8.08
C GLU A 543 19.23 16.94 -9.10
N THR A 544 19.16 16.29 -10.26
CA THR A 544 20.06 16.51 -11.40
C THR A 544 19.60 17.64 -12.33
N ALA A 545 18.68 18.52 -11.94
CA ALA A 545 18.33 19.66 -12.79
C ALA A 545 19.54 20.59 -12.98
N TYR A 546 19.89 20.93 -14.22
CA TYR A 546 21.06 21.75 -14.51
C TYR A 546 20.83 23.23 -14.14
N THR A 547 21.83 23.85 -13.53
CA THR A 547 21.78 25.24 -13.07
C THR A 547 22.95 26.08 -13.58
N PRO A 548 22.79 27.41 -13.71
CA PRO A 548 21.52 28.13 -13.67
C PRO A 548 20.68 27.91 -14.93
N ALA A 549 19.35 27.96 -14.81
CA ALA A 549 18.44 27.83 -15.94
C ALA A 549 17.14 28.60 -15.72
N ASP A 550 16.58 29.20 -16.76
CA ASP A 550 15.20 29.72 -16.73
C ASP A 550 14.26 28.66 -17.32
N LEU A 551 13.09 28.46 -16.71
CA LEU A 551 12.12 27.46 -17.14
C LEU A 551 10.75 28.09 -17.34
N ASP A 552 10.18 27.89 -18.52
CA ASP A 552 8.78 28.17 -18.79
C ASP A 552 7.91 27.11 -18.11
N VAL A 553 6.95 27.56 -17.30
CA VAL A 553 5.87 26.72 -16.76
C VAL A 553 4.74 26.68 -17.78
N ARG A 554 4.52 25.52 -18.38
CA ARG A 554 3.53 25.32 -19.45
C ARG A 554 2.46 24.33 -19.04
N ILE A 555 1.20 24.65 -19.33
CA ILE A 555 0.04 23.82 -18.98
C ILE A 555 -0.83 23.52 -20.21
N GLY A 556 -1.55 22.41 -20.16
CA GLY A 556 -2.61 22.09 -21.12
C GLY A 556 -3.25 20.73 -20.84
N LEU A 557 -4.06 20.27 -21.79
CA LEU A 557 -4.72 18.97 -21.75
C LEU A 557 -4.19 18.05 -22.85
N PHE A 558 -3.87 16.81 -22.52
CA PHE A 558 -3.43 15.81 -23.49
C PHE A 558 -4.05 14.43 -23.26
N ASN A 559 -4.20 13.68 -24.35
CA ASN A 559 -4.47 12.26 -24.33
C ASN A 559 -3.44 11.57 -25.23
N PRO A 560 -2.84 10.43 -24.82
CA PRO A 560 -1.80 9.75 -25.60
C PRO A 560 -2.21 9.39 -27.03
N THR A 561 -3.50 9.13 -27.27
CA THR A 561 -4.03 8.72 -28.58
C THR A 561 -4.69 9.88 -29.32
N ALA A 562 -5.41 10.75 -28.60
CA ALA A 562 -6.15 11.85 -29.22
C ALA A 562 -5.34 13.17 -29.33
N GLY A 563 -4.11 13.21 -28.80
CA GLY A 563 -3.24 14.39 -28.88
C GLY A 563 -3.55 15.45 -27.83
N ARG A 564 -3.07 16.68 -28.06
CA ARG A 564 -3.29 17.84 -27.18
C ARG A 564 -4.53 18.62 -27.61
N LEU A 565 -5.23 19.20 -26.63
CA LEU A 565 -6.29 20.16 -26.91
C LEU A 565 -5.72 21.57 -27.06
N PRO A 566 -6.25 22.39 -28.00
CA PRO A 566 -5.81 23.76 -28.14
C PRO A 566 -6.15 24.60 -26.90
N VAL A 567 -5.19 25.38 -26.40
CA VAL A 567 -5.32 26.43 -25.39
C VAL A 567 -5.06 27.77 -26.09
N ASP A 568 -6.06 28.62 -26.19
CA ASP A 568 -6.02 29.90 -26.92
C ASP A 568 -5.40 29.80 -28.34
N GLY A 569 -5.80 28.75 -29.07
CA GLY A 569 -5.32 28.50 -30.43
C GLY A 569 -3.90 27.92 -30.55
N ARG A 570 -3.24 27.58 -29.44
CA ARG A 570 -1.94 26.88 -29.38
C ARG A 570 -2.09 25.53 -28.66
N ASP A 571 -1.07 24.68 -28.64
CA ASP A 571 -1.16 23.38 -27.94
C ASP A 571 -0.90 23.45 -26.43
N THR A 572 -0.61 24.65 -25.90
CA THR A 572 -0.27 24.90 -24.49
C THR A 572 -0.35 26.38 -24.14
N LEU A 573 -0.52 26.69 -22.86
CA LEU A 573 -0.39 28.02 -22.27
C LEU A 573 0.88 28.09 -21.41
N THR A 574 1.75 29.06 -21.68
CA THR A 574 2.81 29.44 -20.72
C THR A 574 2.20 30.34 -19.66
N ILE A 575 2.24 29.90 -18.41
CA ILE A 575 1.60 30.60 -17.28
C ILE A 575 2.60 31.41 -16.46
N ASP A 576 3.87 30.99 -16.42
CA ASP A 576 4.94 31.71 -15.72
C ASP A 576 6.32 31.30 -16.26
N THR A 577 7.35 32.03 -15.83
CA THR A 577 8.76 31.67 -16.01
C THR A 577 9.44 31.69 -14.64
N ILE A 578 10.05 30.57 -14.26
CA ILE A 578 10.78 30.41 -13.00
C ILE A 578 12.29 30.34 -13.27
N SER A 579 13.10 30.71 -12.29
CA SER A 579 14.56 30.62 -12.38
C SER A 579 15.08 29.53 -11.44
N LEU A 580 15.90 28.63 -11.98
CA LEU A 580 16.75 27.70 -11.25
C LEU A 580 18.09 28.37 -10.95
N ALA A 581 18.34 28.66 -9.69
CA ALA A 581 19.61 29.22 -9.25
C ALA A 581 20.60 28.10 -8.96
N ALA A 582 21.87 28.32 -9.32
CA ALA A 582 22.97 27.57 -8.73
C ALA A 582 23.11 27.99 -7.26
N ASP A 583 23.30 27.04 -6.33
CA ASP A 583 23.53 27.39 -4.93
C ASP A 583 24.96 27.93 -4.79
N PRO A 584 25.16 29.20 -4.36
CA PRO A 584 26.49 29.76 -4.19
C PRO A 584 27.31 29.07 -3.07
N ALA A 585 26.68 28.24 -2.23
CA ALA A 585 27.36 27.41 -1.24
C ALA A 585 27.93 26.12 -1.84
N ASP A 586 27.56 25.76 -3.07
CA ASP A 586 28.01 24.51 -3.70
C ASP A 586 29.53 24.49 -3.89
N SER A 587 30.13 23.37 -3.53
CA SER A 587 31.56 23.10 -3.69
C SER A 587 31.89 22.68 -5.13
N TYR A 588 30.90 22.15 -5.86
CA TYR A 588 31.04 21.64 -7.22
C TYR A 588 29.88 22.13 -8.10
N PRO A 589 30.07 22.28 -9.43
CA PRO A 589 28.97 22.55 -10.33
C PRO A 589 27.88 21.47 -10.22
N ASN A 590 26.61 21.89 -10.16
CA ASN A 590 25.44 21.02 -10.02
C ASN A 590 25.65 19.96 -8.92
N GLU A 591 25.93 20.41 -7.69
CA GLU A 591 26.20 19.54 -6.56
C GLU A 591 25.02 18.60 -6.27
N VAL A 592 25.32 17.31 -6.12
CA VAL A 592 24.36 16.23 -5.88
C VAL A 592 25.01 15.20 -4.95
N PHE A 593 24.28 14.19 -4.49
CA PHE A 593 24.90 13.03 -3.82
C PHE A 593 24.25 11.72 -4.29
N ILE A 594 24.84 11.10 -5.31
CA ILE A 594 24.34 9.83 -5.87
C ILE A 594 25.27 8.70 -5.47
N ASN A 595 24.83 7.87 -4.52
CA ASN A 595 25.60 6.79 -3.92
C ASN A 595 25.51 5.49 -4.74
N TYR A 596 26.64 5.00 -5.24
CA TYR A 596 26.78 3.72 -5.95
C TYR A 596 27.38 2.65 -5.03
N ASP A 597 26.54 1.72 -4.59
CA ASP A 597 26.87 0.58 -3.70
C ASP A 597 27.67 0.92 -2.43
N ASN A 598 27.64 2.17 -1.96
CA ASN A 598 28.52 2.71 -0.91
C ASN A 598 30.03 2.69 -1.26
N HIS A 599 30.37 2.50 -2.54
CA HIS A 599 31.75 2.49 -3.02
C HIS A 599 32.15 3.84 -3.59
N PHE A 600 31.27 4.47 -4.35
CA PHE A 600 31.50 5.77 -5.01
C PHE A 600 30.27 6.65 -4.88
N ALA A 601 30.47 7.97 -4.80
CA ALA A 601 29.36 8.92 -4.90
C ALA A 601 29.63 9.97 -5.97
N LEU A 602 28.63 10.24 -6.83
CA LEU A 602 28.65 11.45 -7.66
C LEU A 602 28.34 12.64 -6.75
N VAL A 603 29.26 13.59 -6.66
CA VAL A 603 29.09 14.80 -5.83
C VAL A 603 28.85 16.09 -6.63
N GLY A 604 28.97 16.03 -7.94
CA GLY A 604 28.71 17.16 -8.82
C GLY A 604 29.04 16.81 -10.27
N TYR A 605 28.60 17.64 -11.20
CA TYR A 605 28.88 17.45 -12.62
C TYR A 605 28.72 18.74 -13.43
N GLU A 606 29.41 18.81 -14.58
CA GLU A 606 29.30 19.90 -15.55
C GLU A 606 29.15 19.34 -16.95
N ILE A 607 28.27 19.93 -17.75
CA ILE A 607 28.08 19.58 -19.16
C ILE A 607 28.37 20.83 -19.99
N ASN A 608 29.32 20.74 -20.92
CA ASN A 608 29.78 21.90 -21.66
C ASN A 608 28.67 22.60 -22.49
N THR A 609 27.68 21.85 -22.96
CA THR A 609 26.48 22.37 -23.62
C THR A 609 25.32 21.37 -23.57
N LEU A 610 24.10 21.86 -23.39
CA LEU A 610 22.87 21.05 -23.47
C LEU A 610 22.25 21.05 -24.88
N VAL A 611 22.69 21.96 -25.75
CA VAL A 611 22.31 22.02 -27.17
C VAL A 611 23.55 21.82 -28.03
N ILE A 612 23.54 20.81 -28.89
CA ILE A 612 24.72 20.39 -29.66
C ILE A 612 24.35 20.07 -31.10
N TRP A 613 25.28 20.31 -32.03
CA TRP A 613 25.10 19.95 -33.43
C TRP A 613 25.66 18.57 -33.76
N GLN A 614 25.11 17.94 -34.80
CA GLN A 614 25.67 16.72 -35.39
C GLN A 614 27.18 16.83 -35.63
N GLY A 615 27.92 15.77 -35.29
CA GLY A 615 29.37 15.72 -35.45
C GLY A 615 30.18 16.52 -34.42
N GLN A 616 29.58 17.28 -33.50
CA GLN A 616 30.30 17.99 -32.43
C GLN A 616 30.71 17.07 -31.27
N LYS A 617 31.61 17.56 -30.41
CA LYS A 617 32.04 16.86 -29.20
C LYS A 617 31.21 17.33 -28.01
N LEU A 618 30.66 16.37 -27.26
CA LEU A 618 30.09 16.60 -25.94
C LEU A 618 31.16 16.28 -24.89
N THR A 619 31.31 17.15 -23.90
CA THR A 619 32.24 16.96 -22.78
C THR A 619 31.44 17.06 -21.48
N VAL A 620 31.59 16.03 -20.65
CA VAL A 620 30.94 15.90 -19.35
C VAL A 620 32.02 15.71 -18.29
N THR A 621 32.07 16.61 -17.33
CA THR A 621 32.99 16.55 -16.18
C THR A 621 32.22 16.01 -14.99
N LEU A 622 32.72 14.95 -14.37
CA LEU A 622 32.09 14.28 -13.23
C LEU A 622 32.99 14.43 -12.01
N TYR A 623 32.41 14.77 -10.86
CA TYR A 623 33.11 14.87 -9.59
C TYR A 623 32.72 13.67 -8.73
N TRP A 624 33.67 12.78 -8.48
CA TRP A 624 33.45 11.53 -7.75
C TRP A 624 34.07 11.59 -6.36
N GLN A 625 33.31 11.24 -5.33
CA GLN A 625 33.85 10.95 -4.01
C GLN A 625 34.07 9.45 -3.85
N ALA A 626 35.28 9.07 -3.45
CA ALA A 626 35.55 7.71 -3.00
C ALA A 626 34.89 7.47 -1.64
N LEU A 627 34.07 6.44 -1.51
CA LEU A 627 33.48 6.01 -0.24
C LEU A 627 34.26 4.78 0.26
N ASP A 628 33.64 3.60 0.32
CA ASP A 628 34.30 2.34 0.69
C ASP A 628 34.74 1.56 -0.55
N VAL A 629 35.82 2.01 -1.21
CA VAL A 629 36.25 1.45 -2.51
C VAL A 629 36.87 0.05 -2.36
N PRO A 630 36.34 -0.99 -3.04
CA PRO A 630 36.92 -2.33 -3.01
C PRO A 630 38.34 -2.35 -3.61
N GLN A 631 39.26 -3.03 -2.93
CA GLN A 631 40.70 -3.03 -3.26
C GLN A 631 41.15 -4.25 -4.08
N ASP A 632 40.20 -5.09 -4.48
CA ASP A 632 40.42 -6.33 -5.22
C ASP A 632 39.78 -6.33 -6.62
N ILE A 633 38.88 -5.38 -6.91
CA ILE A 633 38.12 -5.31 -8.15
C ILE A 633 38.21 -3.89 -8.75
N PRO A 634 38.72 -3.72 -9.97
CA PRO A 634 38.66 -2.45 -10.67
C PRO A 634 37.26 -2.19 -11.23
N TYR A 635 36.78 -0.96 -11.06
CA TYR A 635 35.51 -0.49 -11.59
C TYR A 635 35.71 0.54 -12.69
N LYS A 636 34.78 0.57 -13.64
CA LYS A 636 34.75 1.50 -14.76
C LYS A 636 33.44 2.25 -14.77
N VAL A 637 33.45 3.44 -15.37
CA VAL A 637 32.26 4.25 -15.57
C VAL A 637 31.84 4.13 -17.04
N PHE A 638 30.54 4.11 -17.28
CA PHE A 638 29.95 4.25 -18.60
C PHE A 638 29.15 5.56 -18.67
N LEU A 639 29.18 6.18 -19.84
CA LEU A 639 28.41 7.39 -20.14
C LEU A 639 27.83 7.24 -21.53
N HIS A 640 26.51 7.11 -21.66
CA HIS A 640 25.85 6.82 -22.94
C HIS A 640 24.85 7.91 -23.29
N LEU A 641 24.86 8.35 -24.55
CA LEU A 641 23.82 9.16 -25.15
C LEU A 641 22.83 8.24 -25.88
N LYS A 642 21.57 8.20 -25.45
CA LYS A 642 20.54 7.28 -25.95
C LYS A 642 19.30 8.03 -26.39
N GLU A 643 18.48 7.40 -27.22
CA GLU A 643 17.11 7.89 -27.43
C GLU A 643 16.26 7.65 -26.17
N PRO A 644 15.25 8.51 -25.89
CA PRO A 644 14.29 8.26 -24.82
C PRO A 644 13.64 6.88 -24.96
N ASP A 645 13.58 6.12 -23.86
CA ASP A 645 13.05 4.74 -23.80
C ASP A 645 13.74 3.72 -24.74
N GLY A 646 14.88 4.08 -25.33
CA GLY A 646 15.63 3.29 -26.31
C GLY A 646 16.87 2.61 -25.72
N TRP A 647 17.22 1.45 -26.26
CA TRP A 647 18.46 0.74 -25.90
C TRP A 647 19.67 1.14 -26.76
N GLN A 648 19.42 1.87 -27.86
CA GLN A 648 20.46 2.24 -28.80
C GLN A 648 21.27 3.43 -28.29
N THR A 649 22.59 3.23 -28.22
CA THR A 649 23.54 4.29 -27.88
C THR A 649 24.04 4.98 -29.16
N PHE A 650 23.94 6.30 -29.20
CA PHE A 650 24.34 7.16 -30.32
C PHE A 650 25.69 7.88 -30.10
N GLY A 651 26.24 7.74 -28.90
CA GLY A 651 27.55 8.23 -28.51
C GLY A 651 27.81 7.87 -27.06
N GLY A 652 29.07 7.79 -26.65
CA GLY A 652 29.38 7.51 -25.27
C GLY A 652 30.88 7.43 -24.98
N ALA A 653 31.20 7.35 -23.70
CA ALA A 653 32.57 7.26 -23.19
C ALA A 653 32.60 6.27 -22.03
N ASP A 654 33.02 5.04 -22.33
CA ASP A 654 33.14 3.94 -21.37
C ASP A 654 34.61 3.65 -21.08
N GLY A 655 34.94 3.45 -19.81
CA GLY A 655 36.31 3.09 -19.45
C GLY A 655 36.72 3.54 -18.05
N ASN A 656 38.03 3.49 -17.83
CA ASN A 656 38.69 3.88 -16.59
C ASN A 656 38.32 5.32 -16.21
N PRO A 657 38.03 5.62 -14.94
CA PRO A 657 37.73 6.97 -14.50
C PRO A 657 39.00 7.82 -14.40
N VAL A 658 38.85 9.14 -14.57
CA VAL A 658 39.89 10.19 -14.45
C VAL A 658 40.90 10.17 -15.61
N TYR A 659 41.60 9.07 -15.82
CA TYR A 659 42.59 8.93 -16.89
C TYR A 659 42.49 7.54 -17.54
N ALA A 660 42.89 7.43 -18.81
CA ALA A 660 42.75 6.20 -19.59
C ALA A 660 43.48 4.98 -18.99
N ASP A 661 44.55 5.19 -18.23
CA ASP A 661 45.35 4.19 -17.53
C ASP A 661 45.10 4.14 -16.00
N GLY A 662 44.15 4.93 -15.49
CA GLY A 662 43.79 4.95 -14.07
C GLY A 662 43.05 3.70 -13.60
N SER A 663 43.14 3.42 -12.30
CA SER A 663 42.42 2.33 -11.64
C SER A 663 41.73 2.83 -10.38
N THR A 664 40.51 2.36 -10.11
CA THR A 664 39.81 2.65 -8.84
C THR A 664 40.50 2.04 -7.64
N LEU A 665 41.38 1.04 -7.84
CA LEU A 665 42.15 0.43 -6.76
C LEU A 665 43.09 1.41 -6.06
N ASP A 666 43.47 2.50 -6.75
CA ASP A 666 44.36 3.52 -6.19
C ASP A 666 43.59 4.65 -5.47
N TRP A 667 42.25 4.57 -5.42
CA TRP A 667 41.42 5.61 -4.83
C TRP A 667 41.42 5.54 -3.31
N VAL A 668 41.54 6.70 -2.67
CA VAL A 668 41.56 6.84 -1.21
C VAL A 668 40.16 7.26 -0.71
N PRO A 669 39.54 6.51 0.21
CA PRO A 669 38.27 6.88 0.83
C PRO A 669 38.23 8.34 1.32
N GLY A 670 37.19 9.06 0.93
CA GLY A 670 36.94 10.46 1.24
C GLY A 670 37.51 11.47 0.23
N GLU A 671 38.45 11.06 -0.63
CA GLU A 671 39.02 11.93 -1.66
C GLU A 671 38.06 12.16 -2.85
N ILE A 672 38.26 13.29 -3.53
CA ILE A 672 37.47 13.73 -4.68
C ILE A 672 38.30 13.62 -5.95
N TYR A 673 37.75 12.95 -6.95
CA TYR A 673 38.36 12.69 -8.24
C TYR A 673 37.55 13.36 -9.36
N VAL A 674 38.22 14.07 -10.26
CA VAL A 674 37.59 14.75 -11.40
C VAL A 674 37.75 13.91 -12.66
N ASP A 675 36.65 13.45 -13.23
CA ASP A 675 36.61 12.56 -14.40
C ASP A 675 36.01 13.28 -15.61
N GLU A 676 36.84 13.64 -16.59
CA GLU A 676 36.41 14.30 -17.82
C GLU A 676 36.15 13.27 -18.92
N ARG A 677 34.90 13.21 -19.40
CA ARG A 677 34.46 12.29 -20.44
C ARG A 677 34.04 13.04 -21.69
N THR A 678 34.74 12.79 -22.78
CA THR A 678 34.48 13.44 -24.08
C THR A 678 34.21 12.41 -25.17
N PHE A 679 33.11 12.58 -25.91
CA PHE A 679 32.82 11.79 -27.10
C PHE A 679 32.25 12.66 -28.22
N ARG A 680 32.36 12.20 -29.47
CA ARG A 680 31.86 12.90 -30.65
C ARG A 680 30.55 12.27 -31.09
N LEU A 681 29.52 13.09 -31.30
CA LEU A 681 28.25 12.64 -31.89
C LEU A 681 28.47 12.22 -33.34
N ALA A 682 27.70 11.24 -33.81
CA ALA A 682 27.72 10.87 -35.21
C ALA A 682 27.29 12.05 -36.11
N GLN A 683 27.69 12.07 -37.38
CA GLN A 683 27.29 13.13 -38.31
C GLN A 683 25.87 12.92 -38.84
N ASP A 684 25.40 11.68 -38.80
CA ASP A 684 24.10 11.21 -39.26
C ASP A 684 23.10 10.96 -38.11
N ILE A 685 23.45 11.35 -36.88
CA ILE A 685 22.50 11.33 -35.75
C ILE A 685 21.31 12.24 -36.09
N GLU A 686 20.09 11.78 -35.88
CA GLU A 686 18.91 12.59 -36.18
C GLU A 686 18.78 13.76 -35.19
N PRO A 687 18.31 14.94 -35.62
CA PRO A 687 17.96 16.00 -34.70
C PRO A 687 16.84 15.55 -33.75
N GLY A 688 16.99 15.80 -32.47
CA GLY A 688 16.06 15.31 -31.47
C GLY A 688 16.56 15.48 -30.05
N ILE A 689 15.78 15.00 -29.09
CA ILE A 689 16.16 14.96 -27.68
C ILE A 689 16.75 13.59 -27.39
N TYR A 690 17.89 13.56 -26.73
CA TYR A 690 18.60 12.36 -26.32
C TYR A 690 18.85 12.39 -24.80
N GLU A 691 18.92 11.23 -24.16
CA GLU A 691 19.16 11.07 -22.73
C GLU A 691 20.61 10.68 -22.47
N LEU A 692 21.22 11.30 -21.46
CA LEU A 692 22.57 11.03 -21.01
C LEU A 692 22.52 10.10 -19.79
N GLU A 693 22.84 8.83 -20.00
CA GLU A 693 22.87 7.78 -18.99
C GLU A 693 24.28 7.64 -18.39
N LEU A 694 24.37 7.60 -17.06
CA LEU A 694 25.62 7.44 -16.30
C LEU A 694 25.54 6.22 -15.38
N GLY A 695 26.65 5.51 -15.19
CA GLY A 695 26.76 4.52 -14.12
C GLY A 695 28.12 3.85 -14.03
N TRP A 696 28.23 2.92 -13.10
CA TRP A 696 29.45 2.14 -12.83
C TRP A 696 29.24 0.67 -13.18
N TYR A 697 30.32 0.01 -13.59
CA TYR A 697 30.32 -1.43 -13.80
C TYR A 697 31.64 -2.07 -13.37
N ASN A 698 31.55 -3.30 -12.91
CA ASN A 698 32.67 -4.17 -12.58
C ASN A 698 33.37 -4.60 -13.87
N GLU A 699 34.68 -4.37 -13.98
CA GLU A 699 35.45 -4.75 -15.17
C GLU A 699 35.52 -6.28 -15.37
N ALA A 700 35.51 -7.05 -14.29
CA ALA A 700 35.72 -8.50 -14.34
C ALA A 700 34.52 -9.25 -14.93
N ASP A 701 33.29 -8.84 -14.60
CA ASP A 701 32.05 -9.54 -14.97
C ASP A 701 30.99 -8.66 -15.67
N GLY A 702 31.19 -7.35 -15.74
CA GLY A 702 30.27 -6.40 -16.36
C GLY A 702 29.02 -6.10 -15.54
N SER A 703 28.92 -6.57 -14.30
CA SER A 703 27.81 -6.23 -13.40
C SER A 703 27.79 -4.73 -13.09
N ARG A 704 26.60 -4.12 -13.08
CA ARG A 704 26.42 -2.70 -12.76
C ARG A 704 26.33 -2.52 -11.25
N LEU A 705 26.87 -1.40 -10.74
CA LEU A 705 26.64 -1.00 -9.35
C LEU A 705 25.24 -0.42 -9.18
N ASN A 706 24.63 -0.66 -8.03
CA ASN A 706 23.31 -0.11 -7.70
C ASN A 706 23.43 1.29 -7.11
N ILE A 707 22.49 2.16 -7.44
CA ILE A 707 22.25 3.42 -6.74
C ILE A 707 21.48 3.09 -5.47
N ILE A 708 22.03 3.47 -4.32
CA ILE A 708 21.46 3.22 -3.00
C ILE A 708 20.85 4.50 -2.45
N ALA A 709 19.56 4.44 -2.08
CA ALA A 709 18.90 5.50 -1.35
C ALA A 709 19.48 5.67 0.06
N GLU A 710 19.28 6.82 0.69
CA GLU A 710 19.73 7.08 2.08
C GLU A 710 19.21 6.01 3.08
N GLU A 711 18.03 5.45 2.82
CA GLU A 711 17.41 4.40 3.64
C GLU A 711 17.95 2.98 3.37
N GLY A 712 18.89 2.82 2.42
CA GLY A 712 19.58 1.57 2.11
C GLY A 712 18.91 0.66 1.09
N HIS A 713 17.82 1.09 0.45
CA HIS A 713 17.20 0.33 -0.64
C HIS A 713 17.80 0.71 -2.00
N ILE A 714 17.79 -0.24 -2.94
CA ILE A 714 18.25 -0.04 -4.31
C ILE A 714 17.21 0.77 -5.08
N ILE A 715 17.66 1.85 -5.73
CA ILE A 715 16.86 2.72 -6.59
C ILE A 715 16.88 2.19 -8.03
N ASP A 716 18.07 2.11 -8.63
CA ASP A 716 18.33 1.62 -9.99
C ASP A 716 19.82 1.21 -10.10
N ASN A 717 20.32 0.87 -11.29
CA ASN A 717 21.73 0.60 -11.58
C ASN A 717 22.35 1.55 -12.62
N TRP A 718 21.66 2.65 -12.89
CA TRP A 718 22.08 3.74 -13.76
C TRP A 718 21.36 5.04 -13.35
N LEU A 719 21.94 6.19 -13.69
CA LEU A 719 21.41 7.52 -13.44
C LEU A 719 21.10 8.21 -14.78
N MET A 720 19.87 8.71 -14.94
CA MET A 720 19.56 9.67 -16.01
C MET A 720 20.14 11.02 -15.60
N LEU A 721 21.30 11.38 -16.15
CA LEU A 721 22.03 12.58 -15.75
C LEU A 721 21.36 13.84 -16.28
N HIS A 722 21.10 13.90 -17.59
CA HIS A 722 20.41 15.02 -18.23
C HIS A 722 19.90 14.67 -19.64
N THR A 723 19.03 15.50 -20.22
CA THR A 723 18.68 15.46 -21.64
C THR A 723 19.53 16.42 -22.47
N ILE A 724 19.91 16.01 -23.69
CA ILE A 724 20.67 16.80 -24.66
C ILE A 724 19.83 17.02 -25.92
N LEU A 725 19.72 18.27 -26.37
CA LEU A 725 19.08 18.61 -27.64
C LEU A 725 20.11 18.57 -28.77
N VAL A 726 19.93 17.64 -29.69
CA VAL A 726 20.72 17.54 -30.92
C VAL A 726 20.01 18.28 -32.05
N GLN A 727 20.73 19.19 -32.70
CA GLN A 727 20.21 19.96 -33.84
C GLN A 727 21.02 19.67 -35.11
N ASP A 728 20.41 19.97 -36.25
CA ASP A 728 21.10 19.94 -37.55
C ASP A 728 22.37 20.78 -37.49
N ASN A 729 23.47 20.23 -38.00
CA ASN A 729 24.67 21.02 -38.16
C ASN A 729 24.51 21.97 -39.37
N PRO A 730 24.50 23.30 -39.17
CA PRO A 730 24.32 24.25 -40.27
C PRO A 730 25.46 24.19 -41.30
N GLN A 731 26.59 23.55 -40.98
CA GLN A 731 27.74 23.36 -41.89
C GLN A 731 27.69 22.06 -42.70
N LEU A 732 26.74 21.16 -42.43
CA LEU A 732 26.54 19.91 -43.19
C LEU A 732 25.47 20.04 -44.30
N ARG A 733 24.85 21.22 -44.46
CA ARG A 733 23.85 21.51 -45.51
C ARG A 733 24.47 22.08 -46.79
#